data_AF-A0A957CVZ1-F1
#
_entry.id   AF-A0A957CVZ1-F1
#
_cell.length_a   1.000
_cell.length_b   1.000
_cell.length_c   1.000
_cell.angle_alpha   90.00
_cell.angle_beta   90.00
_cell.angle_gamma   90.00
#
_symmetry.space_group_name_H-M   'P 1'
#
loop_
_entity.id
_entity.type
_entity.pdbx_description
1 polymer ?
#
loop_
_entity_poly.entity_id
_entity_poly.type
_entity_poly.pdbx_seq_one_letter_code
_entity_poly.pdbx_strand_id
1 'polypeptide(L)'
;MERTRIALGRINVYLAATLLIAGVAAFPLLAQPGLLNTRGGGDSPFLLQRLQQLETAVLDGHFPVRWMPDANYGYGYPFFNYYAPLSIYIAFLFRLIGFSYVWSIQLAQLAGFLVAAWAMFVLARRWFQSEWAGVLTAVAYTTAPFHLVNIYVRGDSLAEFWAMAFYPLVILAADETLEINTKEQRGKVTESKRRRRRAVALLGLAYAGLILSHNISALIFSPFLILYILLRWLSLQRSARHSPLALLLPPFLGGVLGLALAFWFFMPALTETGLAQLGAVTEGYFFYGTHFLGTDKLSLWQNSFFFDFSVNGRNAFRMGLIQTIIGATSLLTLLYFWIKNSRRSSVLNPQSSVLSPYPFILLTTLFATFLILPLSQSLWETVPLLSFTQFPWRFLSVQAFGLALAAGGLSLLPGRKWFVPAVGGLLLLTSLGQLHTDHLILTDADVTAEKLAQYEWFTGNIGTTVSAEYLPPTVQPRPYTSAWLNTGERERVTALAGELTASSLVERKTDRQVWQVETAVPTTLRFNTLYWPGWQAFVDGRFAAIRPSAGSGLIELDVAAGVHEIELKLTRTLVRQWAEMVSFTAVIILAWLLGLGKPTRVSWRRTGRRVGWFVGLLVGVVILVRLWPQPIRGTDTLTWDFAQIGYLHHAPDGILFENGVRLLGYEIDRETVQAGETVTIVLNWAELPPPVTVALTTPAVNRPEFSPSAPAIVSATTQQSVVHLIVPETAVSGLVVPRVTLDDGRSLTPSGRKRGDLFLRPIRIVGIDTLTASDQSLDARAVQVMLAQSDVLDVQVGWWTERPLSENYNVALRLTDANGNFLRLADHQPGYGYLPSSAWPTKKWVMDQHAVPLPPVDEGHQQPFVLVAQLYEVANPSHV
;
A
#
# COMPACT_ATOMS: atom_id res chain seq x y z
N MET A 1 -13.11 47.10 -17.66
CA MET A 1 -12.45 46.57 -16.43
C MET A 1 -13.44 45.95 -15.45
N GLU A 2 -14.59 46.57 -15.19
CA GLU A 2 -15.59 46.10 -14.21
C GLU A 2 -16.30 44.79 -14.60
N ARG A 3 -16.72 44.64 -15.86
CA ARG A 3 -17.28 43.37 -16.37
C ARG A 3 -16.31 42.18 -16.24
N THR A 4 -15.01 42.41 -16.43
CA THR A 4 -13.97 41.38 -16.28
C THR A 4 -13.74 41.03 -14.81
N ARG A 5 -13.82 42.00 -13.90
CA ARG A 5 -13.76 41.75 -12.44
C ARG A 5 -14.97 40.97 -11.94
N ILE A 6 -16.18 41.29 -12.41
CA ILE A 6 -17.41 40.57 -12.08
C ILE A 6 -17.36 39.12 -12.62
N ALA A 7 -16.87 38.92 -13.84
CA ALA A 7 -16.70 37.59 -14.41
C ALA A 7 -15.67 36.74 -13.65
N LEU A 8 -14.51 37.31 -13.29
CA LEU A 8 -13.51 36.65 -12.46
C LEU A 8 -14.04 36.34 -11.05
N GLY A 9 -14.81 37.25 -10.45
CA GLY A 9 -15.48 37.04 -9.16
C GLY A 9 -16.47 35.87 -9.19
N ARG A 10 -17.29 35.75 -10.25
CA ARG A 10 -18.22 34.63 -10.41
C ARG A 10 -17.53 33.28 -10.56
N ILE A 11 -16.44 33.21 -11.33
CA ILE A 11 -15.65 31.96 -11.49
C ILE A 11 -15.10 31.50 -10.15
N ASN A 12 -14.61 32.43 -9.34
CA ASN A 12 -14.07 32.12 -8.02
C ASN A 12 -15.13 31.53 -7.08
N VAL A 13 -16.40 31.94 -7.19
CA VAL A 13 -17.49 31.39 -6.36
C VAL A 13 -17.79 29.93 -6.70
N TYR A 14 -17.95 29.60 -7.99
CA TYR A 14 -18.23 28.22 -8.40
C TYR A 14 -17.07 27.29 -8.10
N LEU A 15 -15.83 27.74 -8.33
CA LEU A 15 -14.65 26.96 -8.00
C LEU A 15 -14.53 26.76 -6.47
N ALA A 16 -14.77 27.80 -5.67
CA ALA A 16 -14.77 27.67 -4.21
C ALA A 16 -15.84 26.68 -3.73
N ALA A 17 -17.05 26.72 -4.31
CA ALA A 17 -18.11 25.76 -4.01
C ALA A 17 -17.68 24.32 -4.36
N THR A 18 -17.04 24.11 -5.51
CA THR A 18 -16.49 22.81 -5.89
C THR A 18 -15.43 22.31 -4.92
N LEU A 19 -14.49 23.17 -4.51
CA LEU A 19 -13.44 22.79 -3.55
C LEU A 19 -14.02 22.51 -2.16
N LEU A 20 -15.05 23.25 -1.74
CA LEU A 20 -15.76 22.97 -0.51
C LEU A 20 -16.43 21.59 -0.55
N ILE A 21 -17.06 21.22 -1.67
CA ILE A 21 -17.68 19.90 -1.83
C ILE A 21 -16.63 18.78 -1.81
N ALA A 22 -15.47 19.00 -2.42
CA ALA A 22 -14.33 18.08 -2.30
C ALA A 22 -13.87 17.92 -0.85
N GLY A 23 -13.85 19.04 -0.09
CA GLY A 23 -13.64 19.02 1.36
C GLY A 23 -14.70 18.22 2.12
N VAL A 24 -15.97 18.32 1.75
CA VAL A 24 -17.07 17.52 2.35
C VAL A 24 -16.88 16.03 2.06
N ALA A 25 -16.48 15.66 0.85
CA ALA A 25 -16.19 14.26 0.51
C ALA A 25 -14.97 13.70 1.25
N ALA A 26 -13.99 14.55 1.59
CA ALA A 26 -12.82 14.19 2.39
C ALA A 26 -13.05 14.31 3.90
N PHE A 27 -14.11 15.01 4.34
CA PHE A 27 -14.36 15.32 5.75
C PHE A 27 -14.42 14.09 6.66
N PRO A 28 -14.99 12.93 6.26
CA PRO A 28 -14.95 11.72 7.08
C PRO A 28 -13.53 11.30 7.50
N LEU A 29 -12.50 11.62 6.71
CA LEU A 29 -11.10 11.38 7.08
C LEU A 29 -10.64 12.19 8.29
N LEU A 30 -11.20 13.38 8.47
CA LEU A 30 -10.79 14.37 9.46
C LEU A 30 -11.79 14.49 10.62
N ALA A 31 -12.92 13.80 10.51
CA ALA A 31 -14.02 13.87 11.47
C ALA A 31 -13.64 13.25 12.83
N GLN A 32 -12.72 12.28 12.82
CA GLN A 32 -12.22 11.60 14.02
C GLN A 32 -10.69 11.62 14.04
N PRO A 33 -10.07 11.68 15.24
CA PRO A 33 -8.62 11.55 15.35
C PRO A 33 -8.16 10.15 14.93
N GLY A 34 -6.91 10.03 14.49
CA GLY A 34 -6.30 8.75 14.14
C GLY A 34 -6.37 8.39 12.66
N LEU A 35 -5.63 7.35 12.28
CA LEU A 35 -5.56 6.85 10.91
C LEU A 35 -6.85 6.12 10.55
N LEU A 36 -7.44 6.45 9.40
CA LEU A 36 -8.59 5.71 8.89
C LEU A 36 -8.25 4.22 8.75
N ASN A 37 -9.06 3.35 9.36
CA ASN A 37 -8.92 1.90 9.28
C ASN A 37 -9.75 1.31 8.12
N THR A 38 -9.12 0.59 7.17
CA THR A 38 -9.79 0.13 5.93
C THR A 38 -9.55 -1.34 5.58
N ARG A 39 -10.48 -1.97 4.83
CA ARG A 39 -10.52 -3.37 4.33
C ARG A 39 -10.34 -4.46 5.39
N GLY A 40 -11.40 -5.12 5.89
CA GLY A 40 -11.23 -6.16 6.94
C GLY A 40 -10.24 -5.71 8.05
N GLY A 41 -10.21 -4.38 8.25
CA GLY A 41 -9.23 -3.43 8.79
C GLY A 41 -7.68 -3.51 8.60
N GLY A 42 -7.10 -3.97 7.49
CA GLY A 42 -5.63 -4.17 7.39
C GLY A 42 -4.78 -3.37 6.41
N ASP A 43 -5.33 -2.70 5.41
CA ASP A 43 -4.43 -2.25 4.33
C ASP A 43 -3.93 -0.81 4.53
N SER A 44 -4.74 0.05 5.14
CA SER A 44 -4.39 1.46 5.40
C SER A 44 -3.08 1.68 6.18
N PRO A 45 -2.67 0.83 7.16
CA PRO A 45 -1.39 1.01 7.84
C PRO A 45 -0.16 0.80 6.96
N PHE A 46 -0.28 0.18 5.78
CA PHE A 46 0.81 0.15 4.80
C PHE A 46 1.32 1.54 4.42
N LEU A 47 0.46 2.55 4.45
CA LEU A 47 0.87 3.93 4.20
C LEU A 47 1.79 4.48 5.28
N LEU A 48 1.67 4.03 6.53
CA LEU A 48 2.59 4.41 7.62
C LEU A 48 3.99 3.87 7.32
N GLN A 49 4.09 2.59 6.99
CA GLN A 49 5.37 1.97 6.66
C GLN A 49 6.00 2.63 5.42
N ARG A 50 5.23 2.82 4.34
CA ARG A 50 5.73 3.48 3.12
C ARG A 50 6.23 4.89 3.42
N LEU A 51 5.47 5.68 4.18
CA LEU A 51 5.84 7.06 4.48
C LEU A 51 7.06 7.14 5.40
N GLN A 52 7.11 6.33 6.47
CA GLN A 52 8.22 6.33 7.41
C GLN A 52 9.52 5.79 6.79
N GLN A 53 9.44 4.76 5.95
CA GLN A 53 10.60 4.25 5.21
C GLN A 53 11.08 5.24 4.13
N LEU A 54 10.16 5.96 3.48
CA LEU A 54 10.52 7.04 2.55
C LEU A 54 11.20 8.20 3.28
N GLU A 55 10.66 8.62 4.43
CA GLU A 55 11.23 9.68 5.26
C GLU A 55 12.65 9.31 5.71
N THR A 56 12.85 8.09 6.23
CA THR A 56 14.17 7.57 6.63
C THR A 56 15.16 7.66 5.47
N ALA A 57 14.78 7.15 4.29
CA ALA A 57 15.65 7.16 3.12
C ALA A 57 16.01 8.56 2.61
N VAL A 58 15.04 9.49 2.59
CA VAL A 58 15.29 10.86 2.12
C VAL A 58 16.15 11.63 3.13
N LEU A 59 15.93 11.46 4.44
CA LEU A 59 16.73 12.11 5.48
C LEU A 59 18.18 11.61 5.50
N ASP A 60 18.42 10.36 5.10
CA ASP A 60 19.76 9.81 4.87
C ASP A 60 20.42 10.34 3.57
N GLY A 61 19.71 11.14 2.78
CA GLY A 61 20.22 11.78 1.56
C GLY A 61 20.00 10.98 0.28
N HIS A 62 19.11 9.99 0.28
CA HIS A 62 18.85 9.16 -0.90
C HIS A 62 17.74 9.72 -1.77
N PHE A 63 18.09 10.02 -3.03
CA PHE A 63 17.13 10.28 -4.08
C PHE A 63 17.68 9.77 -5.44
N PRO A 64 16.86 9.10 -6.25
CA PRO A 64 15.54 8.55 -5.92
C PRO A 64 15.63 7.43 -4.87
N VAL A 65 14.66 7.37 -3.96
CA VAL A 65 14.54 6.26 -3.00
C VAL A 65 14.18 4.96 -3.72
N ARG A 66 14.85 3.86 -3.36
CA ARG A 66 14.62 2.51 -3.93
C ARG A 66 14.48 1.42 -2.87
N TRP A 67 15.08 1.62 -1.70
CA TRP A 67 15.22 0.64 -0.63
C TRP A 67 14.48 1.08 0.62
N MET A 68 13.75 0.16 1.25
CA MET A 68 13.19 0.31 2.59
C MET A 68 14.09 -0.45 3.57
N PRO A 69 14.85 0.20 4.45
CA PRO A 69 15.87 -0.45 5.27
C PRO A 69 15.34 -1.31 6.42
N ASP A 70 14.09 -1.11 6.85
CA ASP A 70 13.49 -1.80 8.00
C ASP A 70 12.36 -2.75 7.61
N ALA A 71 11.89 -2.69 6.36
CA ALA A 71 10.89 -3.62 5.83
C ALA A 71 11.44 -5.05 5.77
N ASN A 72 10.54 -6.03 5.58
CA ASN A 72 10.87 -7.45 5.61
C ASN A 72 11.57 -7.83 6.93
N TYR A 73 10.92 -7.50 8.04
CA TYR A 73 11.36 -7.82 9.39
C TYR A 73 12.74 -7.26 9.76
N GLY A 74 13.18 -6.17 9.13
CA GLY A 74 14.47 -5.52 9.35
C GLY A 74 15.59 -5.92 8.39
N TYR A 75 15.35 -6.84 7.44
CA TYR A 75 16.35 -7.26 6.44
C TYR A 75 16.42 -6.32 5.23
N GLY A 76 15.40 -5.49 5.03
CA GLY A 76 15.30 -4.52 3.95
C GLY A 76 14.56 -5.04 2.71
N TYR A 77 13.97 -4.13 1.93
CA TYR A 77 13.08 -4.48 0.82
C TYR A 77 13.10 -3.45 -0.33
N PRO A 78 13.18 -3.86 -1.61
CA PRO A 78 13.34 -2.95 -2.75
C PRO A 78 12.01 -2.35 -3.27
N PHE A 79 11.06 -2.03 -2.38
CA PHE A 79 9.69 -1.61 -2.74
C PHE A 79 9.65 -0.45 -3.74
N PHE A 80 10.41 0.63 -3.46
CA PHE A 80 10.37 1.86 -4.25
C PHE A 80 11.05 1.72 -5.62
N ASN A 81 11.71 0.59 -5.90
CA ASN A 81 12.18 0.28 -7.24
C ASN A 81 11.07 -0.21 -8.17
N TYR A 82 10.01 -0.82 -7.63
CA TYR A 82 8.95 -1.47 -8.41
C TYR A 82 7.59 -0.79 -8.27
N TYR A 83 7.33 -0.10 -7.15
CA TYR A 83 6.07 0.58 -6.87
C TYR A 83 6.18 2.10 -6.98
N ALA A 84 5.24 2.72 -7.70
CA ALA A 84 5.28 4.14 -8.06
C ALA A 84 5.15 5.05 -6.81
N PRO A 85 6.11 5.95 -6.52
CA PRO A 85 6.22 6.56 -5.20
C PRO A 85 5.61 7.97 -5.06
N LEU A 86 5.09 8.60 -6.13
CA LEU A 86 4.73 10.03 -6.08
C LEU A 86 3.72 10.37 -4.99
N SER A 87 2.72 9.51 -4.81
CA SER A 87 1.68 9.71 -3.80
C SER A 87 2.24 9.71 -2.36
N ILE A 88 3.26 8.90 -2.10
CA ILE A 88 3.97 8.86 -0.82
C ILE A 88 4.90 10.08 -0.68
N TYR A 89 5.56 10.51 -1.75
CA TYR A 89 6.31 11.78 -1.74
C TYR A 89 5.41 12.97 -1.42
N ILE A 90 4.16 12.99 -1.90
CA ILE A 90 3.20 14.05 -1.56
C ILE A 90 2.88 14.03 -0.06
N ALA A 91 2.66 12.85 0.54
CA ALA A 91 2.50 12.73 1.98
C ALA A 91 3.77 13.20 2.73
N PHE A 92 4.96 12.84 2.24
CA PHE A 92 6.24 13.27 2.81
C PHE A 92 6.44 14.80 2.78
N LEU A 93 5.92 15.51 1.78
CA LEU A 93 5.96 16.99 1.80
C LEU A 93 5.26 17.57 3.04
N PHE A 94 4.20 16.93 3.54
CA PHE A 94 3.56 17.35 4.79
C PHE A 94 4.38 16.98 6.02
N ARG A 95 5.09 15.84 6.01
CA ARG A 95 6.07 15.48 7.04
C ARG A 95 7.17 16.54 7.16
N LEU A 96 7.72 16.98 6.04
CA LEU A 96 8.72 18.06 5.99
C LEU A 96 8.22 19.39 6.57
N ILE A 97 6.93 19.67 6.49
CA ILE A 97 6.30 20.87 7.08
C ILE A 97 6.11 20.72 8.60
N GLY A 98 6.18 19.50 9.13
CA GLY A 98 6.06 19.20 10.57
C GLY A 98 4.68 18.66 11.00
N PHE A 99 3.91 18.09 10.08
CA PHE A 99 2.70 17.30 10.40
C PHE A 99 3.07 15.88 10.83
N SER A 100 2.22 15.23 11.63
CA SER A 100 2.39 13.81 12.01
C SER A 100 2.25 12.87 10.81
N TYR A 101 2.63 11.60 10.93
CA TYR A 101 2.43 10.59 9.88
C TYR A 101 0.97 10.48 9.44
N VAL A 102 0.05 10.38 10.41
CA VAL A 102 -1.39 10.29 10.17
C VAL A 102 -1.91 11.51 9.41
N TRP A 103 -1.62 12.71 9.92
CA TRP A 103 -2.05 13.95 9.27
C TRP A 103 -1.45 14.10 7.87
N SER A 104 -0.20 13.70 7.68
CA SER A 104 0.47 13.78 6.38
C SER A 104 -0.22 12.91 5.33
N ILE A 105 -0.66 11.70 5.71
CA ILE A 105 -1.44 10.81 4.84
C ILE A 105 -2.82 11.42 4.54
N GLN A 106 -3.54 11.85 5.56
CA GLN A 106 -4.87 12.44 5.40
C GLN A 106 -4.85 13.73 4.56
N LEU A 107 -3.84 14.57 4.73
CA LEU A 107 -3.64 15.78 3.93
C LEU A 107 -3.28 15.44 2.48
N ALA A 108 -2.52 14.38 2.22
CA ALA A 108 -2.30 13.88 0.87
C ALA A 108 -3.58 13.37 0.21
N GLN A 109 -4.46 12.70 0.96
CA GLN A 109 -5.78 12.26 0.48
C GLN A 109 -6.70 13.47 0.19
N LEU A 110 -6.77 14.45 1.10
CA LEU A 110 -7.51 15.70 0.89
C LEU A 110 -6.99 16.45 -0.34
N ALA A 111 -5.66 16.57 -0.49
CA ALA A 111 -5.06 17.23 -1.63
C ALA A 111 -5.43 16.55 -2.96
N GLY A 112 -5.45 15.21 -3.01
CA GLY A 112 -5.87 14.49 -4.21
C GLY A 112 -7.33 14.75 -4.58
N PHE A 113 -8.25 14.80 -3.60
CA PHE A 113 -9.65 15.19 -3.85
C PHE A 113 -9.76 16.61 -4.41
N LEU A 114 -9.02 17.57 -3.82
CA LEU A 114 -9.02 18.96 -4.26
C LEU A 114 -8.46 19.11 -5.68
N VAL A 115 -7.37 18.41 -6.00
CA VAL A 115 -6.75 18.41 -7.34
C VAL A 115 -7.69 17.79 -8.37
N ALA A 116 -8.29 16.63 -8.06
CA ALA A 116 -9.25 15.95 -8.92
C ALA A 116 -10.47 16.85 -9.22
N ALA A 117 -11.08 17.43 -8.18
CA ALA A 117 -12.25 18.29 -8.30
C ALA A 117 -11.93 19.57 -9.10
N TRP A 118 -10.79 20.21 -8.83
CA TRP A 118 -10.33 21.38 -9.59
C TRP A 118 -10.12 21.06 -11.06
N ALA A 119 -9.39 19.98 -11.36
CA ALA A 119 -9.06 19.59 -12.73
C ALA A 119 -10.33 19.24 -13.53
N MET A 120 -11.25 18.48 -12.94
CA MET A 120 -12.55 18.15 -13.55
C MET A 120 -13.42 19.39 -13.76
N PHE A 121 -13.49 20.30 -12.80
CA PHE A 121 -14.22 21.56 -12.93
C PHE A 121 -13.69 22.37 -14.11
N VAL A 122 -12.38 22.57 -14.19
CA VAL A 122 -11.74 23.36 -15.26
C VAL A 122 -11.98 22.70 -16.62
N LEU A 123 -11.84 21.37 -16.71
CA LEU A 123 -12.04 20.62 -17.94
C LEU A 123 -13.48 20.72 -18.46
N ALA A 124 -14.46 20.37 -17.62
CA ALA A 124 -15.87 20.41 -18.01
C ALA A 124 -16.36 21.83 -18.28
N ARG A 125 -15.92 22.81 -17.50
CA ARG A 125 -16.22 24.22 -17.76
C ARG A 125 -15.73 24.66 -19.13
N ARG A 126 -14.50 24.28 -19.51
CA ARG A 126 -13.92 24.57 -20.83
C ARG A 126 -14.70 23.87 -21.95
N TRP A 127 -15.07 22.62 -21.75
CA TRP A 127 -15.71 21.81 -22.78
C TRP A 127 -17.19 22.14 -23.02
N PHE A 128 -17.94 22.39 -21.95
CA PHE A 128 -19.37 22.71 -22.02
C PHE A 128 -19.68 24.20 -21.95
N GLN A 129 -18.66 25.06 -21.76
CA GLN A 129 -18.80 26.52 -21.63
C GLN A 129 -19.82 26.91 -20.54
N SER A 130 -19.83 26.15 -19.44
CA SER A 130 -20.82 26.29 -18.37
C SER A 130 -20.18 26.04 -17.00
N GLU A 131 -20.31 27.00 -16.10
CA GLU A 131 -19.88 26.87 -14.70
C GLU A 131 -20.63 25.72 -14.00
N TRP A 132 -21.92 25.56 -14.30
CA TRP A 132 -22.74 24.46 -13.75
C TRP A 132 -22.29 23.09 -14.22
N ALA A 133 -21.81 22.98 -15.47
CA ALA A 133 -21.22 21.72 -15.95
C ALA A 133 -19.92 21.41 -15.20
N GLY A 134 -19.09 22.44 -14.98
CA GLY A 134 -17.90 22.34 -14.13
C GLY A 134 -18.23 21.83 -12.73
N VAL A 135 -19.20 22.45 -12.05
CA VAL A 135 -19.62 22.03 -10.70
C VAL A 135 -20.12 20.60 -10.70
N LEU A 136 -21.11 20.26 -11.54
CA LEU A 136 -21.73 18.93 -11.52
C LEU A 136 -20.73 17.82 -11.84
N THR A 137 -19.85 18.03 -12.81
CA THR A 137 -18.79 17.07 -13.13
C THR A 137 -17.84 16.88 -11.95
N ALA A 138 -17.41 17.96 -11.30
CA ALA A 138 -16.50 17.85 -10.17
C ALA A 138 -17.14 17.13 -8.97
N VAL A 139 -18.41 17.42 -8.66
CA VAL A 139 -19.17 16.70 -7.62
C VAL A 139 -19.27 15.22 -7.99
N ALA A 140 -19.75 14.91 -9.19
CA ALA A 140 -19.93 13.53 -9.64
C ALA A 140 -18.63 12.72 -9.65
N TYR A 141 -17.48 13.35 -9.95
CA TYR A 141 -16.19 12.68 -9.93
C TYR A 141 -15.65 12.48 -8.51
N THR A 142 -15.79 13.48 -7.65
CA THR A 142 -15.32 13.42 -6.25
C THR A 142 -16.12 12.37 -5.47
N THR A 143 -17.43 12.30 -5.70
CA THR A 143 -18.33 11.33 -5.06
C THR A 143 -18.53 10.07 -5.90
N ALA A 144 -17.72 9.85 -6.93
CA ALA A 144 -17.81 8.62 -7.70
C ALA A 144 -17.49 7.44 -6.78
N PRO A 145 -18.31 6.37 -6.76
CA PRO A 145 -18.12 5.30 -5.78
C PRO A 145 -16.71 4.72 -5.77
N PHE A 146 -16.13 4.47 -6.94
CA PHE A 146 -14.76 3.94 -7.04
C PHE A 146 -13.68 4.92 -6.54
N HIS A 147 -13.90 6.23 -6.67
CA HIS A 147 -12.99 7.24 -6.14
C HIS A 147 -13.00 7.24 -4.60
N LEU A 148 -14.20 7.14 -4.00
CA LEU A 148 -14.39 7.00 -2.56
C LEU A 148 -13.85 5.66 -2.04
N VAL A 149 -14.07 4.56 -2.77
CA VAL A 149 -13.58 3.21 -2.43
C VAL A 149 -12.06 3.17 -2.33
N ASN A 150 -11.33 3.89 -3.18
CA ASN A 150 -9.86 3.98 -3.09
C ASN A 150 -9.34 4.66 -1.81
N ILE A 151 -10.21 5.29 -1.03
CA ILE A 151 -9.85 5.92 0.25
C ILE A 151 -10.52 5.21 1.42
N TYR A 152 -11.83 5.02 1.35
CA TYR A 152 -12.65 4.56 2.47
C TYR A 152 -12.77 3.04 2.58
N VAL A 153 -12.42 2.31 1.52
CA VAL A 153 -12.43 0.85 1.52
C VAL A 153 -11.02 0.31 1.35
N ARG A 154 -10.24 0.88 0.43
CA ARG A 154 -8.88 0.49 0.07
C ARG A 154 -7.89 1.58 0.45
N GLY A 155 -7.80 1.93 1.73
CA GLY A 155 -7.02 3.09 2.19
C GLY A 155 -5.56 3.08 1.74
N ASP A 156 -4.99 1.93 1.38
CA ASP A 156 -3.66 1.73 0.78
C ASP A 156 -3.53 2.15 -0.69
N SER A 157 -4.65 2.28 -1.41
CA SER A 157 -4.75 2.66 -2.83
C SER A 157 -4.47 4.13 -3.12
N LEU A 158 -3.65 4.79 -2.30
CA LEU A 158 -3.29 6.20 -2.45
C LEU A 158 -2.67 6.50 -3.84
N ALA A 159 -1.94 5.53 -4.40
CA ALA A 159 -1.40 5.58 -5.76
C ALA A 159 -2.50 5.70 -6.84
N GLU A 160 -3.47 4.78 -6.83
CA GLU A 160 -4.59 4.76 -7.78
C GLU A 160 -5.50 5.98 -7.60
N PHE A 161 -5.69 6.43 -6.35
CA PHE A 161 -6.40 7.66 -6.03
C PHE A 161 -5.74 8.91 -6.66
N TRP A 162 -4.42 9.08 -6.52
CA TRP A 162 -3.71 10.18 -7.17
C TRP A 162 -3.72 10.07 -8.70
N ALA A 163 -3.66 8.86 -9.26
CA ALA A 163 -3.80 8.67 -10.69
C ALA A 163 -5.15 9.20 -11.22
N MET A 164 -6.25 8.98 -10.49
CA MET A 164 -7.55 9.57 -10.79
C MET A 164 -7.51 11.12 -10.78
N ALA A 165 -6.76 11.74 -9.86
CA ALA A 165 -6.56 13.19 -9.88
C ALA A 165 -5.77 13.67 -11.13
N PHE A 166 -4.88 12.84 -11.68
CA PHE A 166 -4.11 13.17 -12.88
C PHE A 166 -4.85 12.92 -14.20
N TYR A 167 -5.83 12.01 -14.28
CA TYR A 167 -6.63 11.77 -15.49
C TYR A 167 -7.14 13.08 -16.15
N PRO A 168 -7.89 13.96 -15.45
CA PRO A 168 -8.33 15.23 -16.02
C PRO A 168 -7.19 16.20 -16.32
N LEU A 169 -6.10 16.20 -15.56
CA LEU A 169 -4.95 17.09 -15.81
C LEU A 169 -4.24 16.74 -17.11
N VAL A 170 -4.06 15.44 -17.37
CA VAL A 170 -3.46 14.92 -18.60
C VAL A 170 -4.32 15.31 -19.81
N ILE A 171 -5.64 15.11 -19.74
CA ILE A 171 -6.56 15.48 -20.81
C ILE A 171 -6.61 17.01 -21.00
N LEU A 172 -6.65 17.79 -19.91
CA LEU A 172 -6.64 19.25 -19.95
C LEU A 172 -5.36 19.81 -20.59
N ALA A 173 -4.21 19.24 -20.26
CA ALA A 173 -2.93 19.62 -20.84
C ALA A 173 -2.83 19.23 -22.31
N ALA A 174 -3.31 18.03 -22.69
CA ALA A 174 -3.39 17.61 -24.08
C ALA A 174 -4.32 18.52 -24.90
N ASP A 175 -5.48 18.89 -24.36
CA ASP A 175 -6.42 19.84 -24.97
C ASP A 175 -5.75 21.19 -25.26
N GLU A 176 -4.99 21.72 -24.29
CA GLU A 176 -4.27 22.99 -24.44
C GLU A 176 -3.23 22.94 -25.57
N THR A 177 -2.49 21.83 -25.71
CA THR A 177 -1.51 21.67 -26.81
C THR A 177 -2.18 21.70 -28.18
N LEU A 178 -3.35 21.05 -28.31
CA LEU A 178 -4.10 20.96 -29.57
C LEU A 178 -4.81 22.28 -29.91
N GLU A 179 -5.35 22.99 -28.92
CA GLU A 179 -6.02 24.27 -29.16
C GLU A 179 -5.05 25.36 -29.63
N ILE A 180 -3.88 25.47 -29.01
CA ILE A 180 -2.85 26.47 -29.38
C ILE A 180 -2.41 26.26 -30.84
N ASN A 181 -2.13 25.02 -31.21
CA ASN A 181 -1.74 24.66 -32.58
C ASN A 181 -2.80 25.00 -33.62
N THR A 182 -4.06 24.75 -33.29
CA THR A 182 -5.18 25.01 -34.20
C THR A 182 -5.33 26.51 -34.47
N LYS A 183 -5.24 27.35 -33.43
CA LYS A 183 -5.38 28.81 -33.57
C LYS A 183 -4.26 29.41 -34.43
N GLU A 184 -3.05 28.89 -34.30
CA GLU A 184 -1.88 29.27 -35.11
C GLU A 184 -2.06 28.87 -36.58
N GLN A 185 -2.41 27.60 -36.88
CA GLN A 185 -2.61 27.14 -38.26
C GLN A 185 -3.77 27.85 -38.98
N ARG A 186 -4.79 28.29 -38.24
CA ARG A 186 -5.92 29.07 -38.81
C ARG A 186 -5.57 30.54 -39.04
N GLY A 187 -4.35 30.98 -38.72
CA GLY A 187 -3.92 32.38 -38.85
C GLY A 187 -4.71 33.36 -37.97
N LYS A 188 -5.48 32.86 -36.99
CA LYS A 188 -6.34 33.70 -36.15
C LYS A 188 -5.56 34.45 -35.08
N VAL A 189 -4.46 33.88 -34.58
CA VAL A 189 -3.56 34.49 -33.57
C VAL A 189 -2.15 33.89 -33.71
N THR A 190 -1.11 34.72 -33.83
CA THR A 190 0.29 34.27 -33.59
C THR A 190 0.49 34.11 -32.08
N GLU A 191 0.09 32.95 -31.55
CA GLU A 191 0.28 32.65 -30.13
C GLU A 191 1.79 32.63 -29.80
N SER A 192 2.17 33.16 -28.63
CA SER A 192 3.58 33.23 -28.23
C SER A 192 4.21 31.84 -28.20
N LYS A 193 5.38 31.65 -28.82
CA LYS A 193 6.21 30.41 -28.69
C LYS A 193 6.34 29.94 -27.24
N ARG A 194 6.33 30.89 -26.27
CA ARG A 194 6.35 30.61 -24.83
C ARG A 194 5.12 29.82 -24.34
N ARG A 195 3.93 30.14 -24.85
CA ARG A 195 2.68 29.45 -24.47
C ARG A 195 2.68 28.01 -24.97
N ARG A 196 3.12 27.77 -26.21
CA ARG A 196 3.27 26.41 -26.76
C ARG A 196 4.24 25.57 -25.94
N ARG A 197 5.43 26.11 -25.64
CA ARG A 197 6.44 25.44 -24.80
C ARG A 197 5.87 25.07 -23.42
N ARG A 198 5.12 25.98 -22.80
CA ARG A 198 4.44 25.72 -21.52
C ARG A 198 3.39 24.62 -21.62
N ALA A 199 2.58 24.57 -22.68
CA ALA A 199 1.59 23.52 -22.85
C ALA A 199 2.25 22.13 -22.98
N VAL A 200 3.33 22.01 -23.75
CA VAL A 200 4.15 20.79 -23.85
C VAL A 200 4.71 20.40 -22.47
N ALA A 201 5.27 21.36 -21.74
CA ALA A 201 5.78 21.14 -20.39
C ALA A 201 4.71 20.66 -19.40
N LEU A 202 3.51 21.25 -19.44
CA LEU A 202 2.40 20.85 -18.57
C LEU A 202 1.87 19.46 -18.91
N LEU A 203 1.82 19.09 -20.20
CA LEU A 203 1.45 17.73 -20.60
C LEU A 203 2.50 16.72 -20.14
N GLY A 204 3.79 17.02 -20.33
CA GLY A 204 4.87 16.17 -19.82
C GLY A 204 4.81 16.00 -18.31
N LEU A 205 4.60 17.09 -17.56
CA LEU A 205 4.49 17.04 -16.11
C LEU A 205 3.25 16.25 -15.65
N ALA A 206 2.08 16.47 -16.26
CA ALA A 206 0.86 15.76 -15.90
C ALA A 206 0.95 14.27 -16.21
N TYR A 207 1.54 13.90 -17.35
CA TYR A 207 1.70 12.50 -17.75
C TYR A 207 2.78 11.78 -16.93
N ALA A 208 3.89 12.45 -16.62
CA ALA A 208 4.87 11.94 -15.66
C ALA A 208 4.23 11.75 -14.27
N GLY A 209 3.42 12.72 -13.82
CA GLY A 209 2.66 12.62 -12.58
C GLY A 209 1.72 11.42 -12.53
N LEU A 210 1.04 11.12 -13.64
CA LEU A 210 0.22 9.92 -13.75
C LEU A 210 1.05 8.62 -13.62
N ILE A 211 2.16 8.52 -14.35
CA ILE A 211 3.05 7.33 -14.31
C ILE A 211 3.65 7.13 -12.92
N LEU A 212 4.17 8.21 -12.32
CA LEU A 212 4.80 8.18 -11.00
C LEU A 212 3.79 8.05 -9.85
N SER A 213 2.50 8.31 -10.08
CA SER A 213 1.42 8.00 -9.12
C SER A 213 1.08 6.53 -9.14
N HIS A 214 0.80 5.96 -10.32
CA HIS A 214 0.45 4.55 -10.46
C HIS A 214 0.64 4.08 -11.91
N ASN A 215 1.65 3.23 -12.13
CA ASN A 215 2.00 2.69 -13.45
C ASN A 215 0.86 1.89 -14.10
N ILE A 216 0.10 1.10 -13.34
CA ILE A 216 -1.06 0.36 -13.86
C ILE A 216 -2.18 1.31 -14.33
N SER A 217 -2.47 2.37 -13.57
CA SER A 217 -3.45 3.38 -14.01
C SER A 217 -2.97 4.16 -15.23
N ALA A 218 -1.67 4.42 -15.34
CA ALA A 218 -1.08 5.01 -16.54
C ALA A 218 -1.26 4.08 -17.76
N LEU A 219 -0.99 2.78 -17.62
CA LEU A 219 -1.24 1.78 -18.66
C LEU A 219 -2.72 1.76 -19.08
N ILE A 220 -3.63 1.75 -18.12
CA ILE A 220 -5.09 1.76 -18.34
C ILE A 220 -5.55 3.03 -19.06
N PHE A 221 -5.07 4.21 -18.65
CA PHE A 221 -5.60 5.50 -19.14
C PHE A 221 -4.94 5.99 -20.44
N SER A 222 -3.72 5.54 -20.76
CA SER A 222 -2.98 5.99 -21.95
C SER A 222 -3.71 5.74 -23.28
N PRO A 223 -4.38 4.58 -23.50
CA PRO A 223 -5.22 4.38 -24.68
C PRO A 223 -6.35 5.42 -24.82
N PHE A 224 -6.92 5.88 -23.70
CA PHE A 224 -7.98 6.89 -23.71
C PHE A 224 -7.42 8.30 -23.99
N LEU A 225 -6.20 8.61 -23.53
CA LEU A 225 -5.48 9.81 -23.95
C LEU A 225 -5.23 9.79 -25.47
N ILE A 226 -4.78 8.67 -26.02
CA ILE A 226 -4.56 8.50 -27.46
C ILE A 226 -5.88 8.66 -28.22
N LEU A 227 -6.96 8.04 -27.74
CA LEU A 227 -8.31 8.19 -28.30
C LEU A 227 -8.75 9.67 -28.32
N TYR A 228 -8.52 10.40 -27.24
CA TYR A 228 -8.81 11.84 -27.17
C TYR A 228 -8.04 12.63 -28.23
N ILE A 229 -6.72 12.43 -28.31
CA ILE A 229 -5.85 13.10 -29.28
C ILE A 229 -6.28 12.76 -30.70
N LEU A 230 -6.61 11.49 -30.98
CA LEU A 230 -7.06 11.03 -32.29
C LEU A 230 -8.39 11.67 -32.70
N LEU A 231 -9.43 11.64 -31.85
CA LEU A 231 -10.72 12.26 -32.14
C LEU A 231 -10.59 13.77 -32.37
N ARG A 232 -9.74 14.43 -31.57
CA ARG A 232 -9.40 15.84 -31.74
C ARG A 232 -8.61 16.11 -33.01
N TRP A 233 -7.70 15.25 -33.39
CA TRP A 233 -6.97 15.39 -34.64
C TRP A 233 -7.87 15.18 -35.86
N LEU A 234 -8.70 14.13 -35.87
CA LEU A 234 -9.60 13.76 -36.97
C LEU A 234 -10.61 14.86 -37.34
N SER A 235 -10.98 15.65 -36.36
CA SER A 235 -11.90 16.77 -36.49
C SER A 235 -11.20 18.08 -36.85
N LEU A 236 -10.00 18.31 -36.33
CA LEU A 236 -9.20 19.50 -36.63
C LEU A 236 -8.55 19.45 -38.03
N GLN A 237 -8.14 18.27 -38.49
CA GLN A 237 -7.45 18.08 -39.77
C GLN A 237 -8.27 18.60 -40.96
N ARG A 238 -9.60 18.54 -40.89
CA ARG A 238 -10.50 19.02 -41.95
C ARG A 238 -10.46 20.55 -42.12
N SER A 239 -9.90 21.28 -41.17
CA SER A 239 -9.77 22.74 -41.20
C SER A 239 -8.31 23.21 -41.16
N ALA A 240 -7.34 22.30 -41.26
CA ALA A 240 -5.93 22.64 -41.19
C ALA A 240 -5.47 23.29 -42.51
N ARG A 241 -4.79 24.44 -42.43
CA ARG A 241 -4.25 25.16 -43.60
C ARG A 241 -2.92 24.58 -44.10
N HIS A 242 -2.23 23.83 -43.23
CA HIS A 242 -0.95 23.16 -43.48
C HIS A 242 -1.06 21.66 -43.19
N SER A 243 0.08 20.94 -43.15
CA SER A 243 0.12 19.51 -42.82
C SER A 243 -0.66 19.19 -41.52
N PRO A 244 -1.69 18.34 -41.58
CA PRO A 244 -2.49 17.98 -40.40
C PRO A 244 -1.67 17.21 -39.37
N LEU A 245 -0.56 16.57 -39.77
CA LEU A 245 0.34 15.86 -38.87
C LEU A 245 1.10 16.81 -37.93
N ALA A 246 1.32 18.07 -38.33
CA ALA A 246 1.97 19.06 -37.46
C ALA A 246 1.15 19.39 -36.20
N LEU A 247 -0.16 19.09 -36.20
CA LEU A 247 -1.01 19.24 -35.01
C LEU A 247 -0.63 18.24 -33.90
N LEU A 248 -0.08 17.09 -34.26
CA LEU A 248 0.29 16.01 -33.32
C LEU A 248 1.66 16.21 -32.66
N LEU A 249 2.50 17.10 -33.20
CA LEU A 249 3.87 17.27 -32.70
C LEU A 249 3.93 17.72 -31.23
N PRO A 250 3.22 18.76 -30.76
CA PRO A 250 3.25 19.14 -29.35
C PRO A 250 2.70 18.10 -28.36
N PRO A 251 1.56 17.43 -28.59
CA PRO A 251 1.14 16.36 -27.69
C PRO A 251 2.12 15.19 -27.71
N PHE A 252 2.73 14.85 -28.85
CA PHE A 252 3.80 13.87 -28.94
C PHE A 252 5.02 14.26 -28.10
N LEU A 253 5.53 15.49 -28.27
CA LEU A 253 6.65 16.01 -27.47
C LEU A 253 6.33 16.05 -25.98
N GLY A 254 5.08 16.35 -25.61
CA GLY A 254 4.64 16.31 -24.22
C GLY A 254 4.62 14.89 -23.66
N GLY A 255 4.13 13.92 -24.44
CA GLY A 255 4.18 12.50 -24.07
C GLY A 255 5.60 11.98 -23.90
N VAL A 256 6.49 12.27 -24.85
CA VAL A 256 7.93 11.93 -24.78
C VAL A 256 8.59 12.56 -23.55
N LEU A 257 8.31 13.84 -23.28
CA LEU A 257 8.80 14.51 -22.07
C LEU A 257 8.28 13.86 -20.79
N GLY A 258 7.00 13.46 -20.77
CA GLY A 258 6.41 12.77 -19.61
C GLY A 258 7.04 11.40 -19.34
N LEU A 259 7.29 10.62 -20.39
CA LEU A 259 8.05 9.37 -20.29
C LEU A 259 9.48 9.64 -19.80
N ALA A 260 10.19 10.62 -20.38
CA ALA A 260 11.56 10.94 -19.98
C ALA A 260 11.65 11.40 -18.51
N LEU A 261 10.68 12.17 -18.01
CA LEU A 261 10.60 12.61 -16.61
C LEU A 261 10.35 11.46 -15.63
N ALA A 262 9.60 10.44 -16.03
CA ALA A 262 9.31 9.26 -15.20
C ALA A 262 10.32 8.11 -15.41
N PHE A 263 11.29 8.29 -16.31
CA PHE A 263 12.19 7.23 -16.78
C PHE A 263 13.03 6.60 -15.65
N TRP A 264 13.47 7.41 -14.68
CA TRP A 264 14.19 6.96 -13.47
C TRP A 264 13.45 5.89 -12.66
N PHE A 265 12.12 5.84 -12.77
CA PHE A 265 11.26 4.91 -12.04
C PHE A 265 10.88 3.71 -12.90
N PHE A 266 10.14 3.92 -14.00
CA PHE A 266 9.54 2.79 -14.71
C PHE A 266 10.58 1.96 -15.46
N MET A 267 11.72 2.54 -15.87
CA MET A 267 12.72 1.80 -16.61
C MET A 267 13.40 0.72 -15.74
N PRO A 268 13.98 1.04 -14.56
CA PRO A 268 14.44 0.00 -13.63
C PRO A 268 13.34 -1.00 -13.26
N ALA A 269 12.13 -0.53 -12.95
CA ALA A 269 11.01 -1.40 -12.58
C ALA A 269 10.69 -2.47 -13.65
N LEU A 270 10.89 -2.17 -14.94
CA LEU A 270 10.65 -3.10 -16.05
C LEU A 270 11.86 -4.00 -16.35
N THR A 271 13.07 -3.46 -16.31
CA THR A 271 14.28 -4.24 -16.65
C THR A 271 14.80 -5.10 -15.52
N GLU A 272 14.47 -4.75 -14.28
CA GLU A 272 14.94 -5.44 -13.07
C GLU A 272 13.85 -6.36 -12.49
N THR A 273 12.84 -6.75 -13.28
CA THR A 273 11.76 -7.67 -12.85
C THR A 273 12.27 -9.04 -12.44
N GLY A 274 13.31 -9.55 -13.10
CA GLY A 274 13.98 -10.81 -12.73
C GLY A 274 14.74 -10.76 -11.40
N LEU A 275 14.82 -9.60 -10.74
CA LEU A 275 15.38 -9.44 -9.39
C LEU A 275 14.31 -9.47 -8.30
N ALA A 276 13.06 -9.77 -8.65
CA ALA A 276 11.90 -9.81 -7.77
C ALA A 276 11.01 -11.04 -8.06
N GLN A 277 10.31 -11.55 -7.04
CA GLN A 277 9.37 -12.67 -7.15
C GLN A 277 7.96 -12.21 -7.59
N LEU A 278 7.74 -11.99 -8.88
CA LEU A 278 6.47 -11.43 -9.40
C LEU A 278 5.39 -12.48 -9.76
N GLY A 279 5.65 -13.78 -9.67
CA GLY A 279 4.75 -14.83 -10.21
C GLY A 279 3.32 -14.79 -9.64
N ALA A 280 3.18 -14.53 -8.34
CA ALA A 280 1.89 -14.53 -7.66
C ALA A 280 0.93 -13.39 -8.10
N VAL A 281 1.42 -12.33 -8.77
CA VAL A 281 0.62 -11.13 -9.08
C VAL A 281 -0.43 -11.33 -10.17
N THR A 282 -0.48 -12.49 -10.85
CA THR A 282 -1.46 -12.77 -11.91
C THR A 282 -2.24 -14.05 -11.69
N GLU A 283 -2.03 -14.71 -10.55
CA GLU A 283 -2.57 -16.04 -10.24
C GLU A 283 -3.52 -16.00 -9.03
N GLY A 284 -4.24 -17.08 -8.78
CA GLY A 284 -5.14 -17.22 -7.62
C GLY A 284 -6.12 -16.05 -7.50
N TYR A 285 -6.08 -15.34 -6.37
CA TYR A 285 -6.92 -14.15 -6.14
C TYR A 285 -6.64 -13.01 -7.13
N PHE A 286 -5.45 -12.90 -7.71
CA PHE A 286 -5.12 -11.82 -8.65
C PHE A 286 -5.47 -12.15 -10.10
N PHE A 287 -6.00 -13.35 -10.37
CA PHE A 287 -6.43 -13.73 -11.72
C PHE A 287 -7.71 -13.00 -12.14
N TYR A 288 -7.60 -12.18 -13.18
CA TYR A 288 -8.66 -11.28 -13.66
C TYR A 288 -9.98 -11.97 -14.03
N GLY A 289 -9.91 -13.22 -14.51
CA GLY A 289 -11.09 -13.95 -14.99
C GLY A 289 -12.14 -14.17 -13.91
N THR A 290 -11.76 -14.15 -12.63
CA THR A 290 -12.68 -14.31 -11.50
C THR A 290 -13.39 -13.01 -11.07
N HIS A 291 -13.08 -11.88 -11.74
CA HIS A 291 -13.38 -10.52 -11.26
C HIS A 291 -14.21 -9.65 -12.22
N PHE A 292 -14.66 -10.20 -13.34
CA PHE A 292 -15.59 -9.50 -14.23
C PHE A 292 -16.94 -9.19 -13.54
N LEU A 293 -17.51 -8.01 -13.82
CA LEU A 293 -18.86 -7.62 -13.36
C LEU A 293 -19.90 -7.84 -14.46
N GLY A 294 -21.19 -7.78 -14.13
CA GLY A 294 -22.29 -7.99 -15.08
C GLY A 294 -22.61 -9.46 -15.33
N THR A 295 -22.33 -10.33 -14.36
CA THR A 295 -22.77 -11.73 -14.35
C THR A 295 -23.97 -11.92 -13.40
N ASP A 296 -24.64 -13.06 -13.46
CA ASP A 296 -25.75 -13.39 -12.54
C ASP A 296 -25.33 -13.33 -11.06
N LYS A 297 -24.06 -13.64 -10.76
CA LYS A 297 -23.51 -13.63 -9.40
C LYS A 297 -22.98 -12.25 -8.99
N LEU A 298 -22.56 -11.41 -9.95
CA LEU A 298 -21.90 -10.14 -9.68
C LEU A 298 -22.41 -9.07 -10.65
N SER A 299 -23.47 -8.36 -10.24
CA SER A 299 -24.08 -7.28 -11.04
C SER A 299 -23.14 -6.09 -11.24
N LEU A 300 -23.35 -5.32 -12.31
CA LEU A 300 -22.58 -4.10 -12.60
C LEU A 300 -22.90 -2.95 -11.61
N TRP A 301 -24.13 -2.91 -11.09
CA TRP A 301 -24.60 -1.92 -10.13
C TRP A 301 -25.26 -2.55 -8.90
N GLN A 302 -25.34 -1.78 -7.82
CA GLN A 302 -26.05 -2.10 -6.59
C GLN A 302 -27.54 -1.70 -6.71
N ASN A 303 -28.40 -2.36 -5.94
CA ASN A 303 -29.85 -2.08 -5.91
C ASN A 303 -30.29 -1.22 -4.71
N SER A 304 -29.36 -0.79 -3.86
CA SER A 304 -29.62 0.05 -2.69
C SER A 304 -29.67 1.55 -3.06
N PHE A 305 -30.45 2.31 -2.29
CA PHE A 305 -30.52 3.77 -2.45
C PHE A 305 -29.20 4.46 -2.05
N PHE A 306 -28.65 4.08 -0.89
CA PHE A 306 -27.31 4.47 -0.47
C PHE A 306 -26.27 3.49 -1.05
N PHE A 307 -25.08 4.00 -1.33
CA PHE A 307 -23.97 3.15 -1.76
C PHE A 307 -23.47 2.28 -0.60
N ASP A 308 -23.42 0.97 -0.81
CA ASP A 308 -22.87 0.01 0.13
C ASP A 308 -21.36 -0.14 -0.10
N PHE A 309 -20.58 0.22 0.93
CA PHE A 309 -19.13 0.11 0.95
C PHE A 309 -18.62 -1.26 1.43
N SER A 310 -19.50 -2.23 1.67
CA SER A 310 -19.10 -3.56 2.13
C SER A 310 -18.22 -4.28 1.09
N VAL A 311 -17.15 -4.91 1.58
CA VAL A 311 -16.27 -5.76 0.76
C VAL A 311 -16.85 -7.16 0.57
N ASN A 312 -17.75 -7.58 1.48
CA ASN A 312 -18.48 -8.84 1.38
C ASN A 312 -19.30 -8.88 0.09
N GLY A 313 -19.18 -9.98 -0.66
CA GLY A 313 -19.85 -10.09 -1.97
C GLY A 313 -19.38 -9.06 -3.02
N ARG A 314 -18.27 -8.35 -2.77
CA ARG A 314 -17.68 -7.33 -3.66
C ARG A 314 -18.61 -6.15 -3.97
N ASN A 315 -19.49 -5.75 -3.05
CA ASN A 315 -20.41 -4.63 -3.27
C ASN A 315 -19.68 -3.31 -3.54
N ALA A 316 -18.61 -3.03 -2.79
CA ALA A 316 -17.75 -1.85 -2.97
C ALA A 316 -17.15 -1.72 -4.39
N PHE A 317 -17.12 -2.79 -5.19
CA PHE A 317 -16.55 -2.81 -6.54
C PHE A 317 -17.62 -2.72 -7.64
N ARG A 318 -18.81 -2.20 -7.32
CA ARG A 318 -19.92 -2.00 -8.27
C ARG A 318 -20.28 -0.52 -8.38
N MET A 319 -21.09 -0.18 -9.38
CA MET A 319 -21.70 1.15 -9.46
C MET A 319 -22.83 1.29 -8.43
N GLY A 320 -23.04 2.50 -7.88
CA GLY A 320 -24.25 2.78 -7.10
C GLY A 320 -25.48 2.93 -8.00
N LEU A 321 -26.67 2.62 -7.47
CA LEU A 321 -27.92 2.68 -8.23
C LEU A 321 -28.17 4.08 -8.81
N ILE A 322 -28.09 5.09 -7.95
CA ILE A 322 -28.40 6.48 -8.29
C ILE A 322 -27.38 7.05 -9.29
N GLN A 323 -26.11 6.71 -9.09
CA GLN A 323 -25.01 7.07 -10.00
C GLN A 323 -25.20 6.41 -11.37
N THR A 324 -25.70 5.17 -11.41
CA THR A 324 -26.05 4.47 -12.66
C THR A 324 -27.18 5.17 -13.40
N ILE A 325 -28.27 5.52 -12.71
CA ILE A 325 -29.43 6.21 -13.32
C ILE A 325 -29.02 7.60 -13.85
N ILE A 326 -28.30 8.39 -13.05
CA ILE A 326 -27.79 9.69 -13.47
C ILE A 326 -26.81 9.52 -14.64
N GLY A 327 -25.92 8.52 -14.59
CA GLY A 327 -25.00 8.20 -15.66
C GLY A 327 -25.71 7.88 -16.98
N ALA A 328 -26.68 6.96 -16.97
CA ALA A 328 -27.43 6.57 -18.15
C ALA A 328 -28.22 7.75 -18.76
N THR A 329 -28.95 8.51 -17.94
CA THR A 329 -29.69 9.70 -18.40
C THR A 329 -28.75 10.77 -18.96
N SER A 330 -27.56 10.92 -18.38
CA SER A 330 -26.52 11.84 -18.86
C SER A 330 -25.94 11.42 -20.21
N LEU A 331 -25.66 10.13 -20.41
CA LEU A 331 -25.18 9.59 -21.69
C LEU A 331 -26.24 9.76 -22.80
N LEU A 332 -27.51 9.49 -22.50
CA LEU A 332 -28.63 9.71 -23.42
C LEU A 332 -28.77 11.20 -23.78
N THR A 333 -28.61 12.09 -22.80
CA THR A 333 -28.63 13.54 -23.03
C THR A 333 -27.50 13.98 -23.96
N LEU A 334 -26.28 13.50 -23.72
CA LEU A 334 -25.14 13.78 -24.60
C LEU A 334 -25.35 13.22 -26.01
N LEU A 335 -25.88 12.00 -26.14
CA LEU A 335 -26.19 11.40 -27.43
C LEU A 335 -27.25 12.22 -28.20
N TYR A 336 -28.31 12.64 -27.53
CA TYR A 336 -29.33 13.52 -28.11
C TYR A 336 -28.73 14.82 -28.64
N PHE A 337 -27.92 15.52 -27.82
CA PHE A 337 -27.28 16.76 -28.25
C PHE A 337 -26.22 16.53 -29.32
N TRP A 338 -25.52 15.40 -29.32
CA TRP A 338 -24.59 15.02 -30.37
C TRP A 338 -25.30 14.86 -31.71
N ILE A 339 -26.38 14.09 -31.76
CA ILE A 339 -27.17 13.86 -32.98
C ILE A 339 -27.80 15.18 -33.46
N LYS A 340 -28.44 15.93 -32.55
CA LYS A 340 -29.09 17.22 -32.86
C LYS A 340 -28.10 18.23 -33.44
N ASN A 341 -26.93 18.37 -32.83
CA ASN A 341 -25.93 19.34 -33.27
C ASN A 341 -25.22 18.89 -34.55
N SER A 342 -25.01 17.58 -34.73
CA SER A 342 -24.45 17.03 -35.97
C SER A 342 -25.36 17.28 -37.18
N ARG A 343 -26.69 17.20 -37.00
CA ARG A 343 -27.68 17.52 -38.04
C ARG A 343 -27.79 19.02 -38.36
N ARG A 344 -27.70 19.91 -37.36
CA ARG A 344 -27.74 21.37 -37.56
C ARG A 344 -26.44 21.94 -38.13
N SER A 345 -25.30 21.39 -37.74
CA SER A 345 -23.99 21.93 -38.12
C SER A 345 -23.61 21.64 -39.57
N SER A 346 -24.27 20.72 -40.28
CA SER A 346 -24.03 20.48 -41.71
C SER A 346 -24.71 21.51 -42.63
N VAL A 347 -25.66 22.31 -42.13
CA VAL A 347 -26.52 23.17 -42.97
C VAL A 347 -26.15 24.66 -42.88
N LEU A 348 -25.67 25.16 -41.73
CA LEU A 348 -25.61 26.62 -41.50
C LEU A 348 -24.23 27.20 -41.20
N ASN A 349 -23.23 26.41 -40.77
CA ASN A 349 -21.89 26.96 -40.50
C ASN A 349 -20.81 25.86 -40.40
N PRO A 350 -19.99 25.62 -41.44
CA PRO A 350 -18.91 24.64 -41.42
C PRO A 350 -17.86 24.94 -40.33
N GLN A 351 -17.76 26.21 -39.89
CA GLN A 351 -16.78 26.67 -38.90
C GLN A 351 -17.19 26.46 -37.43
N SER A 352 -18.48 26.21 -37.12
CA SER A 352 -18.94 25.88 -35.76
C SER A 352 -18.87 24.39 -35.43
N SER A 353 -18.54 23.55 -36.41
CA SER A 353 -18.41 22.09 -36.29
C SER A 353 -17.17 21.62 -35.51
N VAL A 354 -16.41 22.58 -34.97
CA VAL A 354 -15.14 22.34 -34.30
C VAL A 354 -15.41 21.90 -32.86
N LEU A 355 -15.71 20.60 -32.75
CA LEU A 355 -15.34 19.71 -31.65
C LEU A 355 -16.18 19.69 -30.39
N SER A 356 -17.33 19.04 -30.51
CA SER A 356 -18.03 18.56 -29.33
C SER A 356 -17.20 17.49 -28.60
N PRO A 357 -17.05 17.56 -27.25
CA PRO A 357 -16.41 16.52 -26.44
C PRO A 357 -17.24 15.22 -26.36
N TYR A 358 -18.48 15.21 -26.87
CA TYR A 358 -19.44 14.12 -26.66
C TYR A 358 -18.95 12.75 -27.16
N PRO A 359 -18.37 12.60 -28.37
CA PRO A 359 -17.91 11.29 -28.84
C PRO A 359 -16.84 10.70 -27.94
N PHE A 360 -15.90 11.54 -27.45
CA PHE A 360 -14.87 11.08 -26.52
C PHE A 360 -15.46 10.59 -25.20
N ILE A 361 -16.41 11.36 -24.62
CA ILE A 361 -17.07 10.99 -23.36
C ILE A 361 -17.85 9.67 -23.51
N LEU A 362 -18.63 9.54 -24.59
CA LEU A 362 -19.41 8.34 -24.89
C LEU A 362 -18.51 7.13 -25.10
N LEU A 363 -17.51 7.22 -25.99
CA LEU A 363 -16.61 6.11 -26.30
C LEU A 363 -15.76 5.69 -25.09
N THR A 364 -15.25 6.66 -24.31
CA THR A 364 -14.50 6.38 -23.08
C THR A 364 -15.34 5.60 -22.08
N THR A 365 -16.58 6.05 -21.85
CA THR A 365 -17.48 5.41 -20.89
C THR A 365 -17.89 4.01 -21.35
N LEU A 366 -18.27 3.87 -22.62
CA LEU A 366 -18.71 2.59 -23.17
C LEU A 366 -17.56 1.57 -23.23
N PHE A 367 -16.36 1.99 -23.66
CA PHE A 367 -15.21 1.10 -23.76
C PHE A 367 -14.67 0.70 -22.39
N ALA A 368 -14.59 1.62 -21.42
CA ALA A 368 -14.25 1.27 -20.05
C ALA A 368 -15.28 0.30 -19.43
N THR A 369 -16.58 0.50 -19.73
CA THR A 369 -17.64 -0.44 -19.29
C THR A 369 -17.48 -1.81 -19.96
N PHE A 370 -17.18 -1.86 -21.25
CA PHE A 370 -16.91 -3.11 -21.97
C PHE A 370 -15.79 -3.92 -21.33
N LEU A 371 -14.68 -3.27 -20.95
CA LEU A 371 -13.52 -3.90 -20.30
C LEU A 371 -13.80 -4.48 -18.91
N ILE A 372 -14.88 -4.04 -18.26
CA ILE A 372 -15.34 -4.55 -16.96
C ILE A 372 -16.19 -5.82 -17.13
N LEU A 373 -16.80 -6.02 -18.30
CA LEU A 373 -17.73 -7.11 -18.59
C LEU A 373 -17.00 -8.35 -19.15
N PRO A 374 -17.54 -9.57 -18.93
CA PRO A 374 -17.00 -10.81 -19.49
C PRO A 374 -16.91 -10.79 -21.03
N LEU A 375 -17.72 -9.97 -21.69
CA LEU A 375 -17.69 -9.79 -23.14
C LEU A 375 -16.30 -9.34 -23.66
N SER A 376 -15.49 -8.73 -22.80
CA SER A 376 -14.13 -8.33 -23.13
C SER A 376 -13.06 -9.41 -22.90
N GLN A 377 -13.43 -10.61 -22.45
CA GLN A 377 -12.48 -11.66 -22.06
C GLN A 377 -11.42 -11.95 -23.14
N SER A 378 -11.82 -12.09 -24.40
CA SER A 378 -10.86 -12.32 -25.51
C SER A 378 -9.81 -11.21 -25.62
N LEU A 379 -10.15 -9.96 -25.29
CA LEU A 379 -9.20 -8.86 -25.25
C LEU A 379 -8.21 -8.98 -24.08
N TRP A 380 -8.69 -9.43 -22.91
CA TRP A 380 -7.84 -9.70 -21.74
C TRP A 380 -6.86 -10.85 -21.95
N GLU A 381 -7.27 -11.85 -22.73
CA GLU A 381 -6.42 -13.00 -23.10
C GLU A 381 -5.36 -12.64 -24.15
N THR A 382 -5.64 -11.68 -25.03
CA THR A 382 -4.79 -11.39 -26.21
C THR A 382 -3.91 -10.17 -26.06
N VAL A 383 -4.33 -9.14 -25.31
CA VAL A 383 -3.56 -7.90 -25.17
C VAL A 383 -2.46 -8.08 -24.12
N PRO A 384 -1.18 -7.96 -24.50
CA PRO A 384 -0.08 -8.06 -23.55
C PRO A 384 -0.23 -7.03 -22.43
N LEU A 385 0.22 -7.39 -21.23
CA LEU A 385 0.17 -6.56 -20.02
C LEU A 385 -1.22 -6.29 -19.43
N LEU A 386 -2.32 -6.58 -20.14
CA LEU A 386 -3.67 -6.33 -19.62
C LEU A 386 -3.96 -7.22 -18.40
N SER A 387 -3.45 -8.47 -18.37
CA SER A 387 -3.54 -9.36 -17.20
C SER A 387 -2.88 -8.79 -15.94
N PHE A 388 -1.80 -7.99 -16.06
CA PHE A 388 -1.15 -7.31 -14.93
C PHE A 388 -2.03 -6.21 -14.31
N THR A 389 -3.11 -5.81 -14.97
CA THR A 389 -4.11 -4.95 -14.33
C THR A 389 -4.91 -5.69 -13.26
N GLN A 390 -4.85 -7.04 -13.21
CA GLN A 390 -5.41 -7.96 -12.20
C GLN A 390 -6.93 -7.95 -12.07
N PHE A 391 -7.54 -6.78 -12.08
CA PHE A 391 -8.92 -6.58 -11.66
C PHE A 391 -9.64 -5.72 -12.70
N PRO A 392 -10.62 -6.29 -13.45
CA PRO A 392 -11.42 -5.53 -14.40
C PRO A 392 -12.09 -4.30 -13.78
N TRP A 393 -12.46 -4.34 -12.49
CA TRP A 393 -13.02 -3.18 -11.80
C TRP A 393 -12.06 -1.98 -11.69
N ARG A 394 -10.75 -2.09 -11.94
CA ARG A 394 -9.86 -0.90 -12.02
C ARG A 394 -10.27 0.04 -13.16
N PHE A 395 -10.97 -0.46 -14.18
CA PHE A 395 -11.57 0.38 -15.23
C PHE A 395 -12.75 1.24 -14.72
N LEU A 396 -13.29 0.99 -13.52
CA LEU A 396 -14.25 1.90 -12.86
C LEU A 396 -13.63 3.29 -12.63
N SER A 397 -12.31 3.41 -12.51
CA SER A 397 -11.64 4.72 -12.43
C SER A 397 -11.83 5.55 -13.71
N VAL A 398 -11.72 4.91 -14.88
CA VAL A 398 -11.91 5.53 -16.20
C VAL A 398 -13.40 5.73 -16.49
N GLN A 399 -14.23 4.76 -16.12
CA GLN A 399 -15.68 4.87 -16.22
C GLN A 399 -16.21 6.04 -15.38
N ALA A 400 -15.71 6.22 -14.14
CA ALA A 400 -16.03 7.36 -13.29
C ALA A 400 -15.65 8.70 -13.95
N PHE A 401 -14.48 8.77 -14.60
CA PHE A 401 -14.06 9.96 -15.34
C PHE A 401 -15.03 10.28 -16.49
N GLY A 402 -15.39 9.28 -17.29
CA GLY A 402 -16.36 9.43 -18.39
C GLY A 402 -17.77 9.80 -17.92
N LEU A 403 -18.30 9.10 -16.91
CA LEU A 403 -19.63 9.34 -16.36
C LEU A 403 -19.74 10.71 -15.66
N ALA A 404 -18.71 11.15 -14.96
CA ALA A 404 -18.71 12.49 -14.36
C ALA A 404 -18.74 13.60 -15.43
N LEU A 405 -17.98 13.44 -16.52
CA LEU A 405 -18.05 14.36 -17.66
C LEU A 405 -19.43 14.30 -18.34
N ALA A 406 -20.03 13.11 -18.44
CA ALA A 406 -21.39 12.95 -18.94
C ALA A 406 -22.41 13.69 -18.07
N ALA A 407 -22.31 13.58 -16.74
CA ALA A 407 -23.16 14.28 -15.79
C ALA A 407 -23.11 15.81 -15.98
N GLY A 408 -21.93 16.37 -16.25
CA GLY A 408 -21.78 17.78 -16.63
C GLY A 408 -22.63 18.17 -17.85
N GLY A 409 -22.81 17.25 -18.79
CA GLY A 409 -23.68 17.37 -19.96
C GLY A 409 -25.15 17.61 -19.66
N LEU A 410 -25.65 17.19 -18.49
CA LEU A 410 -27.03 17.52 -18.07
C LEU A 410 -27.23 19.04 -18.00
N SER A 411 -26.18 19.81 -17.71
CA SER A 411 -26.23 21.28 -17.68
C SER A 411 -26.55 21.93 -19.04
N LEU A 412 -26.61 21.16 -20.13
CA LEU A 412 -27.11 21.62 -21.43
C LEU A 412 -28.64 21.77 -21.45
N LEU A 413 -29.36 21.13 -20.51
CA LEU A 413 -30.80 21.22 -20.36
C LEU A 413 -31.25 22.57 -19.75
N PRO A 414 -32.47 23.04 -20.07
CA PRO A 414 -33.05 24.20 -19.41
C PRO A 414 -33.27 23.94 -17.91
N GLY A 415 -33.26 25.00 -17.09
CA GLY A 415 -33.48 24.86 -15.64
C GLY A 415 -32.27 24.42 -14.80
N ARG A 416 -31.07 24.31 -15.40
CA ARG A 416 -29.82 23.85 -14.74
C ARG A 416 -29.50 24.47 -13.37
N LYS A 417 -29.86 25.74 -13.15
CA LYS A 417 -29.63 26.42 -11.86
C LYS A 417 -30.39 25.80 -10.68
N TRP A 418 -31.43 25.00 -10.95
CA TRP A 418 -32.26 24.34 -9.94
C TRP A 418 -31.90 22.87 -9.79
N PHE A 419 -31.85 22.13 -10.91
CA PHE A 419 -31.62 20.69 -10.82
C PHE A 419 -30.15 20.33 -10.59
N VAL A 420 -29.16 21.13 -11.03
CA VAL A 420 -27.74 20.79 -10.81
C VAL A 420 -27.39 20.71 -9.32
N PRO A 421 -27.76 21.70 -8.48
CA PRO A 421 -27.60 21.57 -7.03
C PRO A 421 -28.34 20.35 -6.46
N ALA A 422 -29.56 20.06 -6.93
CA ALA A 422 -30.34 18.91 -6.45
C ALA A 422 -29.69 17.56 -6.79
N VAL A 423 -29.22 17.40 -8.03
CA VAL A 423 -28.49 16.20 -8.48
C VAL A 423 -27.16 16.08 -7.73
N GLY A 424 -26.42 17.18 -7.56
CA GLY A 424 -25.17 17.19 -6.79
C GLY A 424 -25.40 16.82 -5.31
N GLY A 425 -26.45 17.36 -4.69
CA GLY A 425 -26.85 17.01 -3.32
C GLY A 425 -27.29 15.56 -3.19
N LEU A 426 -28.03 15.03 -4.16
CA LEU A 426 -28.42 13.62 -4.20
C LEU A 426 -27.21 12.69 -4.34
N LEU A 427 -26.24 13.04 -5.19
CA LEU A 427 -24.98 12.29 -5.32
C LEU A 427 -24.18 12.29 -4.00
N LEU A 428 -24.08 13.43 -3.32
CA LEU A 428 -23.44 13.51 -2.01
C LEU A 428 -24.17 12.66 -0.96
N LEU A 429 -25.49 12.83 -0.85
CA LEU A 429 -26.32 12.11 0.11
C LEU A 429 -26.23 10.59 -0.08
N THR A 430 -26.35 10.12 -1.32
CA THR A 430 -26.36 8.68 -1.63
C THR A 430 -24.97 8.05 -1.51
N SER A 431 -23.91 8.82 -1.76
CA SER A 431 -22.53 8.32 -1.66
C SER A 431 -21.95 8.39 -0.24
N LEU A 432 -22.37 9.35 0.58
CA LEU A 432 -21.81 9.56 1.93
C LEU A 432 -22.78 9.20 3.06
N GLY A 433 -24.08 9.09 2.80
CA GLY A 433 -25.11 8.96 3.85
C GLY A 433 -25.04 7.68 4.70
N GLN A 434 -24.41 6.61 4.19
CA GLN A 434 -24.14 5.38 4.95
C GLN A 434 -22.63 5.08 5.05
N LEU A 435 -21.77 6.07 4.80
CA LEU A 435 -20.35 5.91 4.98
C LEU A 435 -20.03 5.91 6.47
N HIS A 436 -19.53 4.78 6.97
CA HIS A 436 -19.07 4.62 8.34
C HIS A 436 -17.55 4.44 8.32
N THR A 437 -16.85 5.19 9.16
CA THR A 437 -15.39 5.19 9.24
C THR A 437 -14.95 4.87 10.67
N ASP A 438 -13.98 3.98 10.79
CA ASP A 438 -13.29 3.69 12.05
C ASP A 438 -11.85 4.19 11.94
N HIS A 439 -11.29 4.64 13.06
CA HIS A 439 -9.95 5.22 13.11
C HIS A 439 -9.08 4.54 14.17
N LEU A 440 -7.82 4.34 13.83
CA LEU A 440 -6.76 3.86 14.71
C LEU A 440 -6.10 5.07 15.36
N ILE A 441 -6.23 5.22 16.67
CA ILE A 441 -5.63 6.34 17.41
C ILE A 441 -4.12 6.11 17.53
N LEU A 442 -3.35 6.92 16.80
CA LEU A 442 -1.90 6.80 16.67
C LEU A 442 -1.21 8.14 16.88
N THR A 443 0.01 8.07 17.42
CA THR A 443 0.96 9.17 17.49
C THR A 443 2.20 8.86 16.66
N ASP A 444 3.07 9.85 16.42
CA ASP A 444 4.34 9.60 15.73
C ASP A 444 5.25 8.65 16.50
N ALA A 445 5.14 8.59 17.83
CA ALA A 445 5.87 7.63 18.67
C ALA A 445 5.41 6.18 18.46
N ASP A 446 4.23 5.98 17.84
CA ASP A 446 3.73 4.66 17.49
C ASP A 446 4.25 4.18 16.13
N VAL A 447 4.73 5.08 15.28
CA VAL A 447 5.23 4.73 13.94
C VAL A 447 6.75 4.54 14.00
N THR A 448 7.16 3.41 14.58
CA THR A 448 8.58 3.02 14.72
C THR A 448 8.90 1.84 13.82
N ALA A 449 10.17 1.68 13.46
CA ALA A 449 10.63 0.55 12.66
C ALA A 449 10.24 -0.81 13.28
N GLU A 450 10.32 -0.95 14.61
CA GLU A 450 9.97 -2.21 15.30
C GLU A 450 8.46 -2.48 15.26
N LYS A 451 7.61 -1.48 15.56
CA LYS A 451 6.14 -1.66 15.49
C LYS A 451 5.68 -1.92 14.05
N LEU A 452 6.37 -1.36 13.05
CA LEU A 452 6.13 -1.67 11.63
C LEU A 452 6.52 -3.13 11.31
N ALA A 453 7.66 -3.62 11.79
CA ALA A 453 8.06 -5.02 11.64
C ALA A 453 7.12 -5.98 12.40
N GLN A 454 6.63 -5.60 13.59
CA GLN A 454 5.58 -6.32 14.31
C GLN A 454 4.28 -6.38 13.48
N TYR A 455 3.96 -5.32 12.74
CA TYR A 455 2.81 -5.31 11.83
C TYR A 455 2.97 -6.27 10.65
N GLU A 456 4.15 -6.31 10.03
CA GLU A 456 4.48 -7.32 9.01
C GLU A 456 4.38 -8.74 9.58
N TRP A 457 4.82 -8.94 10.82
CA TRP A 457 4.80 -10.24 11.49
C TRP A 457 3.38 -10.69 11.75
N PHE A 458 2.57 -9.77 12.27
CA PHE A 458 1.16 -9.98 12.50
C PHE A 458 0.44 -10.37 11.20
N THR A 459 0.52 -9.50 10.19
CA THR A 459 -0.27 -9.64 8.98
C THR A 459 0.24 -10.72 8.02
N GLY A 460 1.51 -11.10 8.15
CA GLY A 460 2.22 -11.93 7.19
C GLY A 460 2.52 -11.23 5.86
N ASN A 461 2.21 -9.93 5.75
CA ASN A 461 2.53 -9.12 4.58
C ASN A 461 3.96 -8.58 4.70
N ILE A 462 4.75 -8.73 3.64
CA ILE A 462 6.14 -8.30 3.61
C ILE A 462 6.26 -7.03 2.78
N GLY A 463 6.90 -6.01 3.34
CA GLY A 463 7.23 -4.78 2.64
C GLY A 463 6.02 -4.05 2.07
N THR A 464 4.89 -4.11 2.79
CA THR A 464 3.59 -3.53 2.39
C THR A 464 2.96 -4.14 1.13
N THR A 465 3.26 -5.41 0.87
CA THR A 465 2.74 -6.18 -0.26
C THR A 465 2.04 -7.46 0.21
N VAL A 466 1.06 -7.95 -0.55
CA VAL A 466 0.15 -9.03 -0.10
C VAL A 466 0.69 -10.42 -0.43
N SER A 467 1.55 -10.54 -1.44
CA SER A 467 2.13 -11.82 -1.86
C SER A 467 3.66 -11.79 -1.88
N ALA A 468 4.27 -10.83 -1.18
CA ALA A 468 5.71 -10.66 -1.06
C ALA A 468 6.42 -10.46 -2.43
N GLU A 469 5.76 -9.74 -3.35
CA GLU A 469 6.04 -9.82 -4.78
C GLU A 469 7.36 -9.14 -5.22
N TYR A 470 8.08 -8.50 -4.29
CA TYR A 470 9.39 -7.88 -4.51
C TYR A 470 10.51 -8.49 -3.67
N LEU A 471 10.30 -9.67 -3.07
CA LEU A 471 11.39 -10.44 -2.50
C LEU A 471 12.39 -10.83 -3.59
N PRO A 472 13.71 -10.78 -3.33
CA PRO A 472 14.70 -11.33 -4.25
C PRO A 472 14.45 -12.83 -4.49
N PRO A 473 14.65 -13.37 -5.71
CA PRO A 473 14.47 -14.80 -6.01
C PRO A 473 15.33 -15.75 -5.17
N THR A 474 16.42 -15.23 -4.60
CA THR A 474 17.35 -15.95 -3.71
C THR A 474 16.78 -16.19 -2.31
N VAL A 475 15.64 -15.59 -1.97
CA VAL A 475 14.97 -15.77 -0.69
C VAL A 475 13.92 -16.88 -0.81
N GLN A 476 14.30 -18.10 -0.46
CA GLN A 476 13.42 -19.27 -0.46
C GLN A 476 13.74 -20.24 0.70
N PRO A 477 12.74 -20.69 1.48
CA PRO A 477 11.36 -20.21 1.48
C PRO A 477 11.23 -18.75 1.97
N ARG A 478 10.06 -18.12 1.75
CA ARG A 478 9.78 -16.76 2.25
C ARG A 478 9.89 -16.71 3.79
N PRO A 479 10.50 -15.65 4.37
CA PRO A 479 10.55 -15.49 5.82
C PRO A 479 9.17 -15.07 6.37
N TYR A 480 8.94 -15.34 7.65
CA TYR A 480 7.76 -14.84 8.38
C TYR A 480 8.12 -14.13 9.70
N THR A 481 9.42 -14.02 10.00
CA THR A 481 9.97 -13.34 11.18
C THR A 481 11.46 -13.04 10.95
N SER A 482 12.11 -12.45 11.94
CA SER A 482 13.57 -12.27 12.01
C SER A 482 14.10 -12.44 13.43
N ALA A 483 15.43 -12.50 13.56
CA ALA A 483 16.10 -12.45 14.86
C ALA A 483 15.72 -11.18 15.66
N TRP A 484 15.46 -10.07 14.97
CA TRP A 484 15.01 -8.84 15.62
C TRP A 484 13.70 -9.03 16.39
N LEU A 485 12.69 -9.63 15.75
CA LEU A 485 11.40 -9.85 16.40
C LEU A 485 11.48 -10.96 17.45
N ASN A 486 12.24 -12.01 17.18
CA ASN A 486 12.32 -13.19 18.05
C ASN A 486 13.18 -13.01 19.30
N THR A 487 14.37 -12.41 19.16
CA THR A 487 15.36 -12.30 20.25
C THR A 487 15.78 -10.86 20.54
N GLY A 488 15.29 -9.87 19.79
CA GLY A 488 15.72 -8.48 19.89
C GLY A 488 17.02 -8.17 19.13
N GLU A 489 17.64 -9.18 18.51
CA GLU A 489 18.92 -9.06 17.83
C GLU A 489 18.75 -8.60 16.38
N ARG A 490 18.53 -7.30 16.21
CA ARG A 490 18.44 -6.69 14.87
C ARG A 490 19.79 -6.68 14.16
N GLU A 491 20.79 -6.15 14.86
CA GLU A 491 22.12 -5.86 14.32
C GLU A 491 23.07 -7.01 14.66
N ARG A 492 22.97 -8.10 13.89
CA ARG A 492 23.76 -9.32 14.09
C ARG A 492 24.57 -9.66 12.84
N VAL A 493 25.84 -10.00 13.07
CA VAL A 493 26.73 -10.64 12.10
C VAL A 493 26.97 -12.08 12.55
N THR A 494 26.86 -13.02 11.62
CA THR A 494 27.04 -14.45 11.91
C THR A 494 28.22 -14.99 11.11
N ALA A 495 29.14 -15.70 11.75
CA ALA A 495 30.20 -16.44 11.06
C ALA A 495 29.69 -17.81 10.61
N LEU A 496 29.46 -17.98 9.30
CA LEU A 496 29.05 -19.27 8.72
C LEU A 496 30.20 -20.28 8.66
N ALA A 497 31.41 -19.79 8.45
CA ALA A 497 32.65 -20.55 8.48
C ALA A 497 33.75 -19.69 9.09
N GLY A 498 34.72 -20.32 9.78
CA GLY A 498 35.74 -19.60 10.55
C GLY A 498 35.25 -19.22 11.95
N GLU A 499 35.84 -18.17 12.52
CA GLU A 499 35.57 -17.70 13.87
C GLU A 499 35.48 -16.17 13.91
N LEU A 500 34.36 -15.66 14.43
CA LEU A 500 34.12 -14.24 14.68
C LEU A 500 34.28 -13.98 16.19
N THR A 501 35.31 -13.22 16.55
CA THR A 501 35.65 -12.90 17.93
C THR A 501 34.84 -11.71 18.45
N ALA A 502 34.66 -10.69 17.61
CA ALA A 502 33.86 -9.52 17.94
C ALA A 502 33.19 -8.92 16.70
N SER A 503 32.00 -8.35 16.87
CA SER A 503 31.37 -7.50 15.84
C SER A 503 30.59 -6.38 16.49
N SER A 504 30.63 -5.19 15.89
CA SER A 504 29.84 -4.04 16.30
C SER A 504 29.44 -3.19 15.10
N LEU A 505 28.22 -2.68 15.13
CA LEU A 505 27.72 -1.73 14.13
C LEU A 505 28.13 -0.32 14.54
N VAL A 506 28.86 0.37 13.65
CA VAL A 506 29.31 1.74 13.84
C VAL A 506 28.32 2.75 13.27
N GLU A 507 27.80 2.48 12.07
CA GLU A 507 26.85 3.37 11.39
C GLU A 507 25.80 2.54 10.66
N ARG A 508 24.53 2.96 10.76
CA ARG A 508 23.43 2.45 9.94
C ARG A 508 22.70 3.61 9.29
N LYS A 509 22.63 3.57 7.96
CA LYS A 509 21.78 4.38 7.11
C LYS A 509 21.00 3.46 6.18
N THR A 510 20.10 4.05 5.40
CA THR A 510 19.26 3.33 4.45
C THR A 510 20.08 2.56 3.40
N ASP A 511 21.12 3.17 2.84
CA ASP A 511 21.94 2.57 1.78
C ASP A 511 23.34 2.17 2.28
N ARG A 512 23.65 2.29 3.57
CA ARG A 512 25.00 2.13 4.11
C ARG A 512 25.00 1.50 5.49
N GLN A 513 25.90 0.55 5.71
CA GLN A 513 26.24 0.04 7.04
C GLN A 513 27.74 -0.02 7.20
N VAL A 514 28.25 0.39 8.36
CA VAL A 514 29.67 0.29 8.70
C VAL A 514 29.80 -0.58 9.94
N TRP A 515 30.58 -1.65 9.81
CA TRP A 515 30.82 -2.64 10.86
C TRP A 515 32.30 -2.68 11.22
N GLN A 516 32.58 -2.88 12.49
CA GLN A 516 33.90 -3.25 12.99
C GLN A 516 33.84 -4.71 13.40
N VAL A 517 34.67 -5.55 12.77
CA VAL A 517 34.71 -7.00 13.04
C VAL A 517 36.12 -7.46 13.36
N GLU A 518 36.23 -8.46 14.20
CA GLU A 518 37.48 -9.13 14.53
C GLU A 518 37.33 -10.63 14.31
N THR A 519 38.23 -11.19 13.49
CA THR A 519 38.22 -12.59 13.07
C THR A 519 39.57 -13.23 13.39
N ALA A 520 39.57 -14.35 14.11
CA ALA A 520 40.81 -15.06 14.46
C ALA A 520 41.42 -15.82 13.27
N VAL A 521 40.57 -16.23 12.33
CA VAL A 521 40.91 -16.99 11.12
C VAL A 521 40.16 -16.39 9.91
N PRO A 522 40.48 -16.77 8.67
CA PRO A 522 39.62 -16.44 7.54
C PRO A 522 38.19 -16.90 7.79
N THR A 523 37.23 -15.98 7.68
CA THR A 523 35.86 -16.18 8.14
C THR A 523 34.86 -15.70 7.10
N THR A 524 33.83 -16.51 6.85
CA THR A 524 32.67 -16.13 6.03
C THR A 524 31.62 -15.52 6.93
N LEU A 525 31.36 -14.22 6.76
CA LEU A 525 30.37 -13.46 7.52
C LEU A 525 29.06 -13.33 6.75
N ARG A 526 27.94 -13.43 7.46
CA ARG A 526 26.59 -13.13 6.99
C ARG A 526 26.00 -11.96 7.76
N PHE A 527 25.41 -11.02 7.05
CA PHE A 527 24.79 -9.82 7.59
C PHE A 527 23.26 -9.91 7.47
N ASN A 528 22.53 -9.39 8.47
CA ASN A 528 21.05 -9.30 8.45
C ASN A 528 20.56 -8.20 7.49
N THR A 529 20.96 -8.26 6.22
CA THR A 529 20.53 -7.39 5.14
C THR A 529 20.39 -8.22 3.88
N LEU A 530 19.25 -8.12 3.20
CA LEU A 530 19.02 -8.85 1.96
C LEU A 530 20.01 -8.40 0.88
N TYR A 531 20.58 -9.38 0.20
CA TYR A 531 21.30 -9.13 -1.03
C TYR A 531 20.32 -8.66 -2.10
N TRP A 532 20.67 -7.53 -2.74
CA TRP A 532 19.95 -7.02 -3.88
C TRP A 532 20.96 -6.28 -4.79
N PRO A 533 20.86 -6.43 -6.13
CA PRO A 533 21.84 -5.82 -7.02
C PRO A 533 22.02 -4.32 -6.78
N GLY A 534 23.29 -3.93 -6.62
CA GLY A 534 23.72 -2.60 -6.22
C GLY A 534 24.47 -2.58 -4.89
N TRP A 535 24.18 -3.51 -3.98
CA TRP A 535 24.99 -3.69 -2.77
C TRP A 535 26.43 -4.06 -3.13
N GLN A 536 27.38 -3.43 -2.44
CA GLN A 536 28.82 -3.65 -2.55
C GLN A 536 29.42 -3.67 -1.13
N ALA A 537 30.51 -4.40 -0.94
CA ALA A 537 31.28 -4.36 0.31
C ALA A 537 32.66 -3.76 0.07
N PHE A 538 33.17 -3.06 1.09
CA PHE A 538 34.54 -2.61 1.17
C PHE A 538 35.12 -3.07 2.50
N VAL A 539 36.23 -3.81 2.46
CA VAL A 539 37.01 -4.23 3.64
C VAL A 539 38.25 -3.34 3.70
N ASP A 540 38.36 -2.55 4.76
CA ASP A 540 39.43 -1.54 4.95
C ASP A 540 39.57 -0.61 3.73
N GLY A 541 38.43 -0.19 3.17
CA GLY A 541 38.34 0.68 2.00
C GLY A 541 38.62 0.00 0.65
N ARG A 542 38.89 -1.30 0.61
CA ARG A 542 39.09 -2.07 -0.63
C ARG A 542 37.86 -2.87 -0.98
N PHE A 543 37.47 -2.85 -2.26
CA PHE A 543 36.33 -3.62 -2.73
C PHE A 543 36.48 -5.11 -2.39
N ALA A 544 35.40 -5.70 -1.88
CA ALA A 544 35.30 -7.12 -1.61
C ALA A 544 34.00 -7.69 -2.21
N ALA A 545 34.11 -8.89 -2.77
CA ALA A 545 32.96 -9.54 -3.41
C ALA A 545 31.96 -10.01 -2.35
N ILE A 546 30.67 -9.77 -2.63
CA ILE A 546 29.56 -10.28 -1.83
C ILE A 546 28.69 -11.22 -2.66
N ARG A 547 27.93 -12.07 -1.98
CA ARG A 547 26.98 -13.01 -2.60
C ARG A 547 25.74 -13.17 -1.72
N PRO A 548 24.59 -13.57 -2.30
CA PRO A 548 23.43 -13.97 -1.52
C PRO A 548 23.70 -15.30 -0.81
N SER A 549 23.36 -15.36 0.47
CA SER A 549 23.32 -16.58 1.25
C SER A 549 22.26 -17.52 0.73
N ALA A 550 22.58 -18.80 0.60
CA ALA A 550 21.66 -19.81 0.10
C ALA A 550 20.39 -19.86 0.96
N GLY A 551 19.22 -19.90 0.33
CA GLY A 551 17.90 -19.88 0.96
C GLY A 551 17.48 -18.56 1.63
N SER A 552 18.30 -17.96 2.50
CA SER A 552 17.94 -16.72 3.20
C SER A 552 18.03 -15.46 2.33
N GLY A 553 18.88 -15.48 1.30
CA GLY A 553 19.14 -14.35 0.41
C GLY A 553 19.83 -13.17 1.09
N LEU A 554 20.38 -13.35 2.29
CA LEU A 554 21.13 -12.34 3.04
C LEU A 554 22.54 -12.11 2.46
N ILE A 555 23.18 -10.98 2.75
CA ILE A 555 24.54 -10.68 2.26
C ILE A 555 25.58 -11.56 2.96
N GLU A 556 26.41 -12.25 2.18
CA GLU A 556 27.62 -12.96 2.63
C GLU A 556 28.90 -12.32 2.09
N LEU A 557 29.96 -12.34 2.91
CA LEU A 557 31.28 -11.78 2.61
C LEU A 557 32.37 -12.62 3.26
N ASP A 558 33.43 -12.94 2.53
CA ASP A 558 34.62 -13.59 3.09
C ASP A 558 35.64 -12.53 3.53
N VAL A 559 36.16 -12.68 4.75
CA VAL A 559 37.07 -11.74 5.39
C VAL A 559 38.30 -12.48 5.87
N ALA A 560 39.47 -11.85 5.74
CA ALA A 560 40.72 -12.41 6.26
C ALA A 560 40.72 -12.43 7.80
N ALA A 561 41.73 -13.06 8.39
CA ALA A 561 41.96 -12.96 9.83
C ALA A 561 42.48 -11.55 10.18
N GLY A 562 41.94 -10.95 11.23
CA GLY A 562 42.34 -9.64 11.72
C GLY A 562 41.17 -8.78 12.17
N VAL A 563 41.47 -7.51 12.45
CA VAL A 563 40.47 -6.48 12.72
C VAL A 563 40.22 -5.73 11.43
N HIS A 564 38.95 -5.65 11.04
CA HIS A 564 38.54 -5.08 9.77
C HIS A 564 37.36 -4.12 9.93
N GLU A 565 37.43 -3.00 9.21
CA GLU A 565 36.26 -2.17 8.96
C GLU A 565 35.56 -2.65 7.68
N ILE A 566 34.28 -2.99 7.80
CA ILE A 566 33.45 -3.45 6.68
C ILE A 566 32.38 -2.41 6.40
N GLU A 567 32.45 -1.78 5.23
CA GLU A 567 31.39 -0.93 4.70
C GLU A 567 30.54 -1.71 3.70
N LEU A 568 29.26 -1.90 4.01
CA LEU A 568 28.25 -2.33 3.04
C LEU A 568 27.56 -1.08 2.48
N LYS A 569 27.47 -0.96 1.15
CA LYS A 569 26.86 0.20 0.49
C LYS A 569 26.02 -0.18 -0.73
N LEU A 570 24.79 0.29 -0.78
CA LEU A 570 23.88 0.15 -1.92
C LEU A 570 24.14 1.27 -2.93
N THR A 571 24.74 0.90 -4.05
CA THR A 571 25.07 1.79 -5.16
C THR A 571 24.09 1.66 -6.33
N ARG A 572 24.20 2.58 -7.29
CA ARG A 572 23.36 2.57 -8.50
C ARG A 572 23.93 1.58 -9.51
N THR A 573 23.10 0.66 -10.01
CA THR A 573 23.40 -0.14 -11.20
C THR A 573 23.50 0.77 -12.44
N LEU A 574 24.14 0.30 -13.52
CA LEU A 574 24.24 1.06 -14.77
C LEU A 574 22.86 1.47 -15.30
N VAL A 575 21.88 0.56 -15.24
CA VAL A 575 20.50 0.83 -15.66
C VAL A 575 19.90 1.99 -14.87
N ARG A 576 20.03 1.96 -13.53
CA ARG A 576 19.52 3.02 -12.65
C ARG A 576 20.22 4.36 -12.93
N GLN A 577 21.54 4.37 -13.10
CA GLN A 577 22.32 5.58 -13.42
C GLN A 577 21.86 6.22 -14.73
N TRP A 578 21.74 5.43 -15.81
CA TRP A 578 21.26 5.91 -17.10
C TRP A 578 19.83 6.43 -17.01
N ALA A 579 18.96 5.71 -16.31
CA ALA A 579 17.57 6.10 -16.16
C ALA A 579 17.42 7.45 -15.42
N GLU A 580 18.20 7.63 -14.36
CA GLU A 580 18.26 8.87 -13.58
C GLU A 580 18.82 10.04 -14.40
N MET A 581 19.86 9.82 -15.23
CA MET A 581 20.44 10.85 -16.09
C MET A 581 19.45 11.34 -17.17
N VAL A 582 18.67 10.43 -17.77
CA VAL A 582 17.62 10.79 -18.73
C VAL A 582 16.56 11.65 -18.06
N SER A 583 16.08 11.26 -16.88
CA SER A 583 15.09 12.05 -16.14
C SER A 583 15.64 13.39 -15.66
N PHE A 584 16.89 13.44 -15.21
CA PHE A 584 17.54 14.70 -14.84
C PHE A 584 17.62 15.66 -16.04
N THR A 585 18.02 15.15 -17.21
CA THR A 585 18.03 15.93 -18.46
C THR A 585 16.62 16.42 -18.82
N ALA A 586 15.60 15.57 -18.66
CA ALA A 586 14.21 15.93 -18.89
C ALA A 586 13.72 17.03 -17.93
N VAL A 587 14.17 17.03 -16.66
CA VAL A 587 13.89 18.11 -15.69
C VAL A 587 14.50 19.44 -16.14
N ILE A 588 15.73 19.43 -16.67
CA ILE A 588 16.37 20.64 -17.24
C ILE A 588 15.56 21.17 -18.42
N ILE A 589 15.15 20.28 -19.34
CA ILE A 589 14.30 20.64 -20.49
C ILE A 589 12.96 21.22 -20.03
N LEU A 590 12.33 20.59 -19.02
CA LEU A 590 11.08 21.06 -18.41
C LEU A 590 11.26 22.49 -17.86
N ALA A 591 12.31 22.74 -17.07
CA ALA A 591 12.60 24.06 -16.51
C ALA A 591 12.83 25.13 -17.60
N TRP A 592 13.53 24.75 -18.68
CA TRP A 592 13.72 25.61 -19.86
C TRP A 592 12.40 25.92 -20.58
N LEU A 593 11.53 24.93 -20.80
CA LEU A 593 10.22 25.10 -21.45
C LEU A 593 9.28 26.00 -20.64
N LEU A 594 9.31 25.90 -19.31
CA LEU A 594 8.54 26.77 -18.41
C LEU A 594 9.07 28.22 -18.37
N GLY A 595 10.33 28.41 -18.77
CA GLY A 595 11.00 29.70 -18.85
C GLY A 595 11.60 30.15 -17.52
N LEU A 596 12.06 29.20 -16.69
CA LEU A 596 12.71 29.48 -15.40
C LEU A 596 14.16 29.98 -15.55
N GLY A 597 14.75 29.90 -16.74
CA GLY A 597 16.15 30.27 -17.01
C GLY A 597 16.44 31.74 -17.37
N LYS A 598 15.44 32.64 -17.41
CA LYS A 598 15.68 34.09 -17.47
C LYS A 598 14.89 34.76 -16.34
N PRO A 599 15.54 35.48 -15.41
CA PRO A 599 14.83 36.28 -14.44
C PRO A 599 14.14 37.42 -15.21
N THR A 600 12.92 37.16 -15.69
CA THR A 600 12.04 38.25 -16.08
C THR A 600 11.87 39.11 -14.84
N ARG A 601 11.87 40.45 -14.98
CA ARG A 601 11.42 41.40 -13.94
C ARG A 601 9.95 41.12 -13.62
N VAL A 602 9.69 39.98 -12.99
CA VAL A 602 8.41 39.67 -12.38
C VAL A 602 8.33 40.65 -11.22
N SER A 603 7.28 41.47 -11.17
CA SER A 603 7.10 42.38 -10.05
C SER A 603 7.09 41.56 -8.77
N TRP A 604 8.19 41.59 -8.01
CA TRP A 604 8.36 40.84 -6.77
C TRP A 604 7.18 41.08 -5.83
N ARG A 605 6.54 42.26 -5.92
CA ARG A 605 5.30 42.62 -5.22
C ARG A 605 4.09 41.70 -5.49
N ARG A 606 3.85 41.24 -6.72
CA ARG A 606 2.68 40.36 -7.03
C ARG A 606 2.97 38.90 -6.70
N THR A 607 4.17 38.41 -7.01
CA THR A 607 4.56 37.03 -6.70
C THR A 607 4.79 36.87 -5.21
N GLY A 608 5.48 37.82 -4.56
CA GLY A 608 5.64 37.88 -3.11
C GLY A 608 4.31 37.99 -2.37
N ARG A 609 3.31 38.71 -2.89
CA ARG A 609 1.94 38.65 -2.32
C ARG A 609 1.32 37.27 -2.42
N ARG A 610 1.41 36.59 -3.57
CA ARG A 610 0.82 35.25 -3.75
C ARG A 610 1.54 34.19 -2.92
N VAL A 611 2.86 34.25 -2.87
CA VAL A 611 3.69 33.42 -2.00
C VAL A 611 3.38 33.72 -0.53
N GLY A 612 3.27 34.99 -0.15
CA GLY A 612 2.89 35.40 1.21
C GLY A 612 1.47 34.95 1.59
N TRP A 613 0.50 34.98 0.66
CA TRP A 613 -0.82 34.40 0.87
C TRP A 613 -0.79 32.87 0.97
N PHE A 614 0.03 32.20 0.16
CA PHE A 614 0.18 30.74 0.23
C PHE A 614 0.87 30.32 1.52
N VAL A 615 1.96 30.98 1.92
CA VAL A 615 2.64 30.78 3.20
C VAL A 615 1.71 31.12 4.36
N GLY A 616 0.97 32.23 4.29
CA GLY A 616 -0.02 32.59 5.31
C GLY A 616 -1.16 31.58 5.41
N LEU A 617 -1.64 31.04 4.29
CA LEU A 617 -2.61 29.94 4.27
C LEU A 617 -2.00 28.66 4.85
N LEU A 618 -0.76 28.32 4.47
CA LEU A 618 -0.05 27.14 4.98
C LEU A 618 0.15 27.24 6.49
N VAL A 619 0.63 28.38 6.98
CA VAL A 619 0.76 28.68 8.41
C VAL A 619 -0.61 28.66 9.09
N GLY A 620 -1.64 29.21 8.46
CA GLY A 620 -3.02 29.13 8.94
C GLY A 620 -3.51 27.68 9.08
N VAL A 621 -3.26 26.83 8.08
CA VAL A 621 -3.58 25.39 8.12
C VAL A 621 -2.77 24.68 9.20
N VAL A 622 -1.47 24.96 9.32
CA VAL A 622 -0.61 24.42 10.38
C VAL A 622 -1.14 24.80 11.74
N ILE A 623 -1.50 26.08 11.96
CA ILE A 623 -2.10 26.56 13.21
C ILE A 623 -3.44 25.86 13.45
N LEU A 624 -4.34 25.82 12.46
CA LEU A 624 -5.65 25.16 12.58
C LEU A 624 -5.51 23.68 12.95
N VAL A 625 -4.57 22.95 12.34
CA VAL A 625 -4.31 21.54 12.66
C VAL A 625 -3.66 21.37 14.04
N ARG A 626 -2.75 22.29 14.42
CA ARG A 626 -2.13 22.28 15.75
C ARG A 626 -3.13 22.62 16.86
N LEU A 627 -4.14 23.43 16.55
CA LEU A 627 -5.27 23.75 17.43
C LEU A 627 -6.42 22.73 17.33
N TRP A 628 -6.41 21.87 16.31
CA TRP A 628 -7.39 20.79 16.17
C TRP A 628 -7.20 19.80 17.32
N PRO A 629 -8.30 19.28 17.92
CA PRO A 629 -8.22 18.33 19.02
C PRO A 629 -7.27 17.19 18.68
N GLN A 630 -6.16 17.12 19.41
CA GLN A 630 -5.24 15.99 19.32
C GLN A 630 -5.78 14.89 20.24
N PRO A 631 -5.67 13.61 19.86
CA PRO A 631 -6.06 12.52 20.73
C PRO A 631 -5.34 12.67 22.08
N ILE A 632 -6.13 12.61 23.16
CA ILE A 632 -5.64 12.70 24.54
C ILE A 632 -4.75 11.48 24.78
N ARG A 633 -3.55 11.72 25.34
CA ARG A 633 -2.58 10.71 25.75
C ARG A 633 -3.15 9.87 26.91
N GLY A 634 -3.97 8.87 26.62
CA GLY A 634 -4.03 7.69 27.47
C GLY A 634 -2.80 6.86 27.11
N THR A 635 -1.79 6.82 27.98
CA THR A 635 -0.46 6.28 27.64
C THR A 635 -0.39 4.76 27.58
N ASP A 636 -1.42 4.04 28.04
CA ASP A 636 -1.27 2.63 28.46
C ASP A 636 -2.33 1.67 27.91
N THR A 637 -2.95 1.96 26.75
CA THR A 637 -3.99 1.10 26.15
C THR A 637 -3.69 0.66 24.71
N LEU A 638 -2.44 0.29 24.44
CA LEU A 638 -2.08 -0.27 23.13
C LEU A 638 -2.77 -1.61 22.92
N THR A 639 -3.61 -1.71 21.89
CA THR A 639 -4.28 -2.96 21.53
C THR A 639 -4.24 -3.22 20.04
N TRP A 640 -4.38 -4.49 19.70
CA TRP A 640 -4.51 -4.97 18.35
C TRP A 640 -5.95 -5.42 18.09
N ASP A 641 -6.39 -5.31 16.84
CA ASP A 641 -7.60 -5.96 16.35
C ASP A 641 -7.23 -6.84 15.17
N PHE A 642 -7.09 -8.14 15.41
CA PHE A 642 -6.62 -9.08 14.39
C PHE A 642 -7.71 -9.41 13.37
N ALA A 643 -8.98 -9.39 13.78
CA ALA A 643 -10.12 -9.61 12.88
C ALA A 643 -10.28 -8.44 11.92
N GLN A 644 -10.00 -7.23 12.40
CA GLN A 644 -9.92 -6.04 11.59
C GLN A 644 -8.49 -5.67 11.26
N ILE A 645 -7.51 -6.56 11.23
CA ILE A 645 -6.12 -6.31 10.80
C ILE A 645 -5.47 -4.94 11.17
N GLY A 646 -5.88 -4.35 12.30
CA GLY A 646 -5.54 -2.97 12.63
C GLY A 646 -4.08 -2.85 13.05
N TYR A 647 -3.46 -1.69 12.83
CA TYR A 647 -2.16 -1.36 13.43
C TYR A 647 -2.27 -1.27 14.97
N LEU A 648 -1.17 -1.46 15.70
CA LEU A 648 -1.13 -1.31 17.16
C LEU A 648 -1.49 0.12 17.54
N HIS A 649 -2.61 0.30 18.23
CA HIS A 649 -3.19 1.62 18.45
C HIS A 649 -3.76 1.78 19.86
N HIS A 650 -3.93 3.03 20.27
CA HIS A 650 -4.46 3.39 21.58
C HIS A 650 -5.99 3.35 21.61
N ALA A 651 -6.55 3.09 22.79
CA ALA A 651 -7.97 3.23 23.08
C ALA A 651 -8.14 4.20 24.27
N PRO A 652 -8.10 5.53 24.04
CA PRO A 652 -8.05 6.52 25.13
C PRO A 652 -9.32 6.56 25.97
N ASP A 653 -10.47 6.23 25.38
CA ASP A 653 -11.75 6.14 26.10
C ASP A 653 -11.97 4.74 26.72
N GLY A 654 -10.94 3.89 26.76
CA GLY A 654 -11.06 2.48 27.11
C GLY A 654 -11.78 1.64 26.05
N ILE A 655 -11.85 0.33 26.28
CA ILE A 655 -12.44 -0.64 25.37
C ILE A 655 -13.74 -1.15 25.96
N LEU A 656 -14.85 -0.81 25.32
CA LEU A 656 -16.19 -1.22 25.72
C LEU A 656 -16.46 -2.67 25.29
N PHE A 657 -17.11 -3.44 26.15
CA PHE A 657 -17.62 -4.77 25.86
C PHE A 657 -19.16 -4.75 25.75
N GLU A 658 -19.73 -5.75 25.07
CA GLU A 658 -21.18 -5.88 24.86
C GLU A 658 -22.01 -5.91 26.15
N ASN A 659 -21.44 -6.44 27.23
CA ASN A 659 -22.05 -6.50 28.55
C ASN A 659 -22.02 -5.15 29.30
N GLY A 660 -21.47 -4.10 28.69
CA GLY A 660 -21.39 -2.74 29.25
C GLY A 660 -20.13 -2.47 30.06
N VAL A 661 -19.29 -3.48 30.32
CA VAL A 661 -18.02 -3.32 31.05
C VAL A 661 -16.96 -2.68 30.14
N ARG A 662 -16.08 -1.85 30.72
CA ARG A 662 -15.03 -1.16 30.00
C ARG A 662 -13.64 -1.39 30.59
N LEU A 663 -12.70 -1.86 29.74
CA LEU A 663 -11.28 -1.92 30.09
C LEU A 663 -10.66 -0.53 29.90
N LEU A 664 -10.21 0.09 30.99
CA LEU A 664 -9.61 1.42 31.00
C LEU A 664 -8.12 1.40 30.63
N GLY A 665 -7.42 0.30 30.92
CA GLY A 665 -6.01 0.13 30.59
C GLY A 665 -5.41 -1.10 31.24
N TYR A 666 -4.11 -1.33 30.99
CA TYR A 666 -3.41 -2.47 31.55
C TYR A 666 -1.93 -2.18 31.77
N GLU A 667 -1.31 -2.96 32.65
CA GLU A 667 0.13 -2.99 32.87
C GLU A 667 0.64 -4.42 32.64
N ILE A 668 1.83 -4.52 32.05
CA ILE A 668 2.58 -5.78 31.93
C ILE A 668 3.92 -5.53 32.61
N ASP A 669 4.28 -6.37 33.58
CA ASP A 669 5.49 -6.18 34.40
C ASP A 669 6.78 -6.23 33.57
N ARG A 670 6.80 -7.03 32.50
CA ARG A 670 7.94 -7.17 31.57
C ARG A 670 7.48 -7.47 30.14
N GLU A 671 8.19 -6.90 29.16
CA GLU A 671 7.94 -7.15 27.72
C GLU A 671 8.86 -8.22 27.12
N THR A 672 9.88 -8.67 27.86
CA THR A 672 10.72 -9.82 27.50
C THR A 672 10.76 -10.78 28.68
N VAL A 673 10.49 -12.05 28.42
CA VAL A 673 10.37 -13.11 29.43
C VAL A 673 11.11 -14.36 28.97
N GLN A 674 11.83 -15.02 29.87
CA GLN A 674 12.45 -16.31 29.57
C GLN A 674 11.42 -17.44 29.72
N ALA A 675 11.53 -18.47 28.90
CA ALA A 675 10.76 -19.70 29.10
C ALA A 675 10.99 -20.25 30.53
N GLY A 676 9.92 -20.64 31.22
CA GLY A 676 9.91 -21.01 32.64
C GLY A 676 9.53 -19.86 33.60
N GLU A 677 9.63 -18.60 33.18
CA GLU A 677 9.28 -17.45 34.03
C GLU A 677 7.78 -17.12 34.00
N THR A 678 7.33 -16.31 34.97
CA THR A 678 5.95 -15.82 35.08
C THR A 678 5.83 -14.38 34.59
N VAL A 679 4.85 -14.11 33.74
CA VAL A 679 4.42 -12.77 33.35
C VAL A 679 3.23 -12.35 34.21
N THR A 680 3.24 -11.10 34.71
CA THR A 680 2.12 -10.52 35.45
C THR A 680 1.44 -9.43 34.63
N ILE A 681 0.13 -9.57 34.43
CA ILE A 681 -0.71 -8.62 33.71
C ILE A 681 -1.76 -8.07 34.67
N VAL A 682 -1.81 -6.75 34.80
CA VAL A 682 -2.80 -6.05 35.62
C VAL A 682 -3.79 -5.37 34.68
N LEU A 683 -5.07 -5.71 34.78
CA LEU A 683 -6.16 -5.14 33.98
C LEU A 683 -6.98 -4.19 34.86
N ASN A 684 -7.18 -2.96 34.39
CA ASN A 684 -7.92 -1.91 35.08
C ASN A 684 -9.28 -1.68 34.40
N TRP A 685 -10.37 -1.83 35.14
CA TRP A 685 -11.74 -1.78 34.62
C TRP A 685 -12.54 -0.60 35.20
N ALA A 686 -13.47 -0.05 34.44
CA ALA A 686 -14.38 0.98 34.95
C ALA A 686 -15.50 0.38 35.82
N GLU A 687 -15.97 -0.81 35.46
CA GLU A 687 -16.97 -1.59 36.20
C GLU A 687 -16.35 -2.91 36.68
N LEU A 688 -16.98 -3.58 37.65
CA LEU A 688 -16.54 -4.92 38.07
C LEU A 688 -16.76 -5.90 36.90
N PRO A 689 -15.69 -6.51 36.34
CA PRO A 689 -15.86 -7.39 35.20
C PRO A 689 -16.37 -8.79 35.64
N PRO A 690 -16.98 -9.54 34.72
CA PRO A 690 -17.17 -10.99 34.87
C PRO A 690 -15.81 -11.72 34.91
N PRO A 691 -15.76 -13.05 35.10
CA PRO A 691 -14.51 -13.79 35.00
C PRO A 691 -13.74 -13.44 33.73
N VAL A 692 -12.47 -13.08 33.91
CA VAL A 692 -11.59 -12.67 32.83
C VAL A 692 -10.65 -13.82 32.53
N THR A 693 -10.62 -14.24 31.28
CA THR A 693 -9.63 -15.21 30.80
C THR A 693 -8.54 -14.47 30.04
N VAL A 694 -7.28 -14.70 30.43
CA VAL A 694 -6.13 -14.21 29.67
C VAL A 694 -5.28 -15.39 29.24
N ALA A 695 -4.90 -15.40 27.97
CA ALA A 695 -4.00 -16.40 27.41
C ALA A 695 -2.89 -15.71 26.62
N LEU A 696 -1.66 -16.16 26.75
CA LEU A 696 -0.63 -15.84 25.76
C LEU A 696 -0.98 -16.62 24.49
N THR A 697 -0.91 -15.98 23.33
CA THR A 697 -1.17 -16.64 22.05
C THR A 697 -0.38 -15.96 20.94
N THR A 698 -0.37 -16.57 19.76
CA THR A 698 0.23 -16.00 18.57
C THR A 698 -0.82 -15.81 17.47
N PRO A 699 -1.46 -14.64 17.41
CA PRO A 699 -2.57 -14.40 16.49
C PRO A 699 -2.15 -14.10 15.04
N ALA A 700 -0.87 -14.29 14.68
CA ALA A 700 -0.41 -14.10 13.31
C ALA A 700 -1.16 -15.05 12.36
N VAL A 701 -1.74 -14.53 11.28
CA VAL A 701 -2.74 -15.24 10.44
C VAL A 701 -2.21 -16.54 9.84
N ASN A 702 -0.89 -16.65 9.66
CA ASN A 702 -0.28 -17.84 9.11
C ASN A 702 0.00 -18.91 10.20
N ARG A 703 0.04 -18.55 11.49
CA ARG A 703 0.48 -19.45 12.57
C ARG A 703 -0.64 -20.43 12.95
N PRO A 704 -0.35 -21.73 13.12
CA PRO A 704 -1.27 -22.65 13.80
C PRO A 704 -1.62 -22.12 15.19
N GLU A 705 -2.79 -22.50 15.73
CA GLU A 705 -3.12 -22.19 17.12
C GLU A 705 -2.06 -22.80 18.04
N PHE A 706 -1.29 -21.92 18.68
CA PHE A 706 -0.27 -22.27 19.66
C PHE A 706 -0.76 -21.87 21.05
N SER A 707 -0.63 -22.77 22.01
CA SER A 707 -0.87 -22.50 23.43
C SER A 707 0.47 -22.37 24.16
N PRO A 708 1.10 -21.18 24.16
CA PRO A 708 2.30 -20.91 24.94
C PRO A 708 2.07 -20.94 26.44
N SER A 709 0.85 -21.11 26.96
CA SER A 709 0.57 -21.32 28.38
C SER A 709 -0.88 -21.80 28.54
N ALA A 710 -1.20 -22.47 29.64
CA ALA A 710 -2.61 -22.65 30.01
C ALA A 710 -3.26 -21.27 30.21
N PRO A 711 -4.50 -21.05 29.73
CA PRO A 711 -5.21 -19.80 29.99
C PRO A 711 -5.38 -19.61 31.51
N ALA A 712 -5.11 -18.41 32.01
CA ALA A 712 -5.41 -18.05 33.39
C ALA A 712 -6.79 -17.40 33.46
N ILE A 713 -7.66 -17.94 34.32
CA ILE A 713 -9.00 -17.41 34.57
C ILE A 713 -8.99 -16.74 35.94
N VAL A 714 -9.36 -15.47 35.99
CA VAL A 714 -9.43 -14.69 37.22
C VAL A 714 -10.82 -14.09 37.36
N SER A 715 -11.52 -14.47 38.42
CA SER A 715 -12.74 -13.79 38.86
C SER A 715 -12.37 -12.53 39.63
N ALA A 716 -12.68 -11.37 39.06
CA ALA A 716 -12.36 -10.10 39.70
C ALA A 716 -13.27 -9.87 40.93
N THR A 717 -12.67 -9.55 42.07
CA THR A 717 -13.39 -9.08 43.28
C THR A 717 -13.36 -7.56 43.42
N THR A 718 -12.58 -6.88 42.58
CA THR A 718 -12.43 -5.42 42.52
C THR A 718 -12.39 -4.98 41.05
N GLN A 719 -12.35 -3.67 40.79
CA GLN A 719 -12.14 -3.10 39.45
C GLN A 719 -10.73 -3.39 38.86
N GLN A 720 -9.91 -4.17 39.57
CA GLN A 720 -8.59 -4.58 39.13
C GLN A 720 -8.49 -6.10 39.09
N SER A 721 -8.03 -6.65 37.96
CA SER A 721 -7.75 -8.08 37.79
C SER A 721 -6.25 -8.29 37.62
N VAL A 722 -5.63 -9.05 38.52
CA VAL A 722 -4.21 -9.42 38.42
C VAL A 722 -4.12 -10.85 37.91
N VAL A 723 -3.40 -11.03 36.80
CA VAL A 723 -3.28 -12.32 36.12
C VAL A 723 -1.81 -12.72 36.04
N HIS A 724 -1.51 -13.94 36.47
CA HIS A 724 -0.18 -14.54 36.41
C HIS A 724 -0.18 -15.66 35.39
N LEU A 725 0.70 -15.58 34.39
CA LEU A 725 0.84 -16.56 33.32
C LEU A 725 2.26 -17.13 33.37
N ILE A 726 2.35 -18.45 33.56
CA ILE A 726 3.64 -19.17 33.55
C ILE A 726 3.95 -19.54 32.10
N VAL A 727 5.10 -19.07 31.60
CA VAL A 727 5.62 -19.49 30.30
C VAL A 727 6.24 -20.88 30.47
N PRO A 728 5.83 -21.92 29.72
CA PRO A 728 6.42 -23.24 29.73
C PRO A 728 7.91 -23.17 29.43
N GLU A 729 8.68 -24.03 30.09
CA GLU A 729 10.12 -24.22 29.82
C GLU A 729 10.39 -24.63 28.37
N THR A 730 9.39 -25.22 27.70
CA THR A 730 9.43 -25.67 26.31
C THR A 730 9.08 -24.58 25.29
N ALA A 731 8.78 -23.35 25.73
CA ALA A 731 8.37 -22.27 24.82
C ALA A 731 9.52 -21.83 23.90
N VAL A 732 9.18 -21.58 22.63
CA VAL A 732 10.12 -21.17 21.58
C VAL A 732 10.28 -19.65 21.57
N SER A 733 11.48 -19.18 21.24
CA SER A 733 11.75 -17.75 21.09
C SER A 733 10.85 -17.11 20.02
N GLY A 734 10.23 -15.98 20.35
CA GLY A 734 9.28 -15.34 19.44
C GLY A 734 8.38 -14.32 20.12
N LEU A 735 7.59 -13.60 19.30
CA LEU A 735 6.52 -12.75 19.79
C LEU A 735 5.26 -13.56 20.08
N VAL A 736 4.67 -13.28 21.23
CA VAL A 736 3.31 -13.66 21.63
C VAL A 736 2.54 -12.42 22.05
N VAL A 737 1.22 -12.53 22.13
CA VAL A 737 0.34 -11.42 22.50
C VAL A 737 -0.64 -11.91 23.56
N PRO A 738 -0.85 -11.17 24.66
CA PRO A 738 -1.92 -11.49 25.60
C PRO A 738 -3.27 -11.26 24.93
N ARG A 739 -4.07 -12.33 24.85
CA ARG A 739 -5.48 -12.30 24.47
C ARG A 739 -6.35 -12.22 25.71
N VAL A 740 -7.29 -11.27 25.74
CA VAL A 740 -8.25 -11.07 26.82
C VAL A 740 -9.65 -11.43 26.32
N THR A 741 -10.35 -12.31 27.03
CA THR A 741 -11.73 -12.70 26.76
C THR A 741 -12.58 -12.63 28.02
N LEU A 742 -13.84 -12.23 27.86
CA LEU A 742 -14.87 -12.25 28.90
C LEU A 742 -15.92 -13.32 28.54
N ASP A 743 -16.43 -14.03 29.53
CA ASP A 743 -17.37 -15.15 29.32
C ASP A 743 -18.72 -14.73 28.71
N ASP A 744 -19.13 -13.48 28.86
CA ASP A 744 -20.46 -12.98 28.47
C ASP A 744 -20.45 -11.75 27.54
N GLY A 745 -19.32 -11.43 26.90
CA GLY A 745 -19.27 -10.27 26.00
C GLY A 745 -18.03 -10.17 25.11
N ARG A 746 -18.23 -9.73 23.86
CA ARG A 746 -17.15 -9.36 22.95
C ARG A 746 -16.78 -7.89 23.09
N SER A 747 -15.53 -7.56 22.80
CA SER A 747 -15.10 -6.16 22.74
C SER A 747 -15.68 -5.45 21.50
N LEU A 748 -15.90 -4.15 21.62
CA LEU A 748 -16.50 -3.30 20.58
C LEU A 748 -15.48 -2.29 20.07
N THR A 749 -15.60 -1.93 18.80
CA THR A 749 -14.93 -0.77 18.21
C THR A 749 -15.52 0.52 18.75
N PRO A 750 -14.83 1.67 18.57
CA PRO A 750 -15.40 2.98 18.90
C PRO A 750 -16.75 3.27 18.23
N SER A 751 -17.02 2.69 17.05
CA SER A 751 -18.30 2.82 16.34
C SER A 751 -19.37 1.82 16.79
N GLY A 752 -19.08 0.97 17.79
CA GLY A 752 -20.02 -0.02 18.33
C GLY A 752 -20.09 -1.33 17.53
N ARG A 753 -19.25 -1.52 16.50
CA ARG A 753 -19.13 -2.81 15.80
C ARG A 753 -18.37 -3.82 16.66
N LYS A 754 -18.79 -5.09 16.63
CA LYS A 754 -18.06 -6.18 17.32
C LYS A 754 -16.64 -6.30 16.78
N ARG A 755 -15.66 -6.37 17.69
CA ARG A 755 -14.28 -6.76 17.37
C ARG A 755 -14.15 -8.28 17.38
N GLY A 756 -13.02 -8.77 16.91
CA GLY A 756 -12.58 -10.13 17.23
C GLY A 756 -12.19 -10.27 18.71
N ASP A 757 -11.30 -11.21 18.97
CA ASP A 757 -10.64 -11.30 20.27
C ASP A 757 -9.86 -9.99 20.56
N LEU A 758 -9.80 -9.59 21.84
CA LEU A 758 -9.04 -8.42 22.26
C LEU A 758 -7.60 -8.84 22.56
N PHE A 759 -6.63 -8.12 21.99
CA PHE A 759 -5.22 -8.41 22.19
C PHE A 759 -4.46 -7.17 22.65
N LEU A 760 -3.55 -7.35 23.61
CA LEU A 760 -2.74 -6.29 24.22
C LEU A 760 -1.41 -6.09 23.45
N ARG A 761 -0.46 -5.32 23.98
CA ARG A 761 0.88 -5.19 23.37
C ARG A 761 1.64 -6.53 23.37
N PRO A 762 2.50 -6.78 22.38
CA PRO A 762 3.23 -8.05 22.28
C PRO A 762 4.28 -8.20 23.39
N ILE A 763 4.56 -9.45 23.74
CA ILE A 763 5.62 -9.89 24.67
C ILE A 763 6.58 -10.77 23.89
N ARG A 764 7.88 -10.61 24.11
CA ARG A 764 8.93 -11.46 23.54
C ARG A 764 9.27 -12.58 24.50
N ILE A 765 9.08 -13.83 24.06
CA ILE A 765 9.59 -15.01 24.74
C ILE A 765 11.01 -15.28 24.26
N VAL A 766 11.92 -15.56 25.18
CA VAL A 766 13.26 -16.07 24.91
C VAL A 766 13.31 -17.51 25.41
N GLY A 767 13.42 -18.47 24.49
CA GLY A 767 13.52 -19.88 24.81
C GLY A 767 14.78 -20.19 25.63
N ILE A 768 14.69 -21.21 26.49
CA ILE A 768 15.81 -21.70 27.28
C ILE A 768 16.33 -23.03 26.72
N ASP A 769 17.62 -23.27 26.92
CA ASP A 769 18.27 -24.53 26.52
C ASP A 769 18.25 -25.50 27.70
N THR A 770 17.39 -26.51 27.65
CA THR A 770 17.16 -27.47 28.74
C THR A 770 17.75 -28.86 28.45
N LEU A 771 18.18 -29.12 27.22
CA LEU A 771 18.71 -30.41 26.81
C LEU A 771 20.23 -30.43 26.92
N THR A 772 20.79 -31.63 27.14
CA THR A 772 22.24 -31.81 27.14
C THR A 772 22.81 -31.55 25.75
N ALA A 773 23.97 -30.88 25.70
CA ALA A 773 24.67 -30.62 24.46
C ALA A 773 24.84 -31.89 23.61
N SER A 774 24.75 -31.75 22.29
CA SER A 774 25.02 -32.85 21.37
C SER A 774 26.49 -32.84 20.94
N ASP A 775 27.04 -34.05 20.80
CA ASP A 775 28.36 -34.27 20.18
C ASP A 775 28.28 -34.32 18.64
N GLN A 776 27.07 -34.22 18.07
CA GLN A 776 26.86 -34.17 16.62
C GLN A 776 26.83 -32.74 16.10
N SER A 777 27.23 -32.56 14.84
CA SER A 777 27.22 -31.25 14.17
C SER A 777 25.80 -30.73 13.88
N LEU A 778 24.85 -31.63 13.64
CA LEU A 778 23.42 -31.39 13.50
C LEU A 778 22.71 -32.59 14.14
N ASP A 779 21.87 -32.35 15.14
CA ASP A 779 21.14 -33.40 15.87
C ASP A 779 19.65 -33.04 15.93
N ALA A 780 18.81 -34.06 16.04
CA ALA A 780 17.37 -33.92 16.17
C ALA A 780 16.86 -34.93 17.20
N ARG A 781 16.08 -34.45 18.18
CA ARG A 781 15.53 -35.31 19.24
C ARG A 781 14.04 -35.11 19.35
N ALA A 782 13.29 -36.21 19.35
CA ALA A 782 11.90 -36.17 19.79
C ALA A 782 11.91 -35.85 21.30
N VAL A 783 11.36 -34.70 21.67
CA VAL A 783 11.26 -34.26 23.05
C VAL A 783 9.96 -34.75 23.65
N GLN A 784 8.87 -34.59 22.91
CA GLN A 784 7.53 -34.97 23.36
C GLN A 784 6.65 -35.33 22.17
N VAL A 785 5.86 -36.38 22.30
CA VAL A 785 4.84 -36.77 21.31
C VAL A 785 3.58 -37.12 22.08
N MET A 786 2.52 -36.33 21.90
CA MET A 786 1.28 -36.48 22.66
C MET A 786 0.07 -36.40 21.75
N LEU A 787 -0.98 -37.13 22.13
CA LEU A 787 -2.30 -36.93 21.53
C LEU A 787 -2.91 -35.65 22.13
N ALA A 788 -2.93 -34.56 21.36
CA ALA A 788 -3.48 -33.27 21.81
C ALA A 788 -5.01 -33.28 21.79
N GLN A 789 -5.57 -33.93 20.77
CA GLN A 789 -7.00 -34.19 20.57
C GLN A 789 -7.16 -35.61 20.03
N SER A 790 -8.38 -36.14 19.96
CA SER A 790 -8.63 -37.51 19.50
C SER A 790 -8.04 -37.85 18.12
N ASP A 791 -7.76 -36.84 17.31
CA ASP A 791 -7.32 -36.92 15.91
C ASP A 791 -6.10 -36.03 15.59
N VAL A 792 -5.39 -35.49 16.58
CA VAL A 792 -4.19 -34.66 16.35
C VAL A 792 -3.06 -35.06 17.28
N LEU A 793 -1.89 -35.29 16.70
CA LEU A 793 -0.64 -35.55 17.40
C LEU A 793 0.19 -34.27 17.49
N ASP A 794 0.44 -33.81 18.71
CA ASP A 794 1.42 -32.75 18.98
C ASP A 794 2.80 -33.38 19.12
N VAL A 795 3.71 -32.92 18.28
CA VAL A 795 5.07 -33.44 18.14
C VAL A 795 6.03 -32.30 18.41
N GLN A 796 6.81 -32.43 19.48
CA GLN A 796 7.90 -31.54 19.80
C GLN A 796 9.25 -32.17 19.45
N VAL A 797 10.01 -31.46 18.63
CA VAL A 797 11.35 -31.83 18.19
C VAL A 797 12.33 -30.77 18.66
N GLY A 798 13.41 -31.20 19.30
CA GLY A 798 14.56 -30.37 19.58
C GLY A 798 15.55 -30.49 18.43
N TRP A 799 16.04 -29.36 17.92
CA TRP A 799 17.07 -29.30 16.91
C TRP A 799 18.35 -28.70 17.48
N TRP A 800 19.51 -29.28 17.16
CA TRP A 800 20.80 -28.76 17.58
C TRP A 800 21.70 -28.55 16.38
N THR A 801 22.47 -27.48 16.40
CA THR A 801 23.53 -27.30 15.41
C THR A 801 24.81 -26.77 16.06
N GLU A 802 25.95 -27.36 15.71
CA GLU A 802 27.27 -26.96 16.21
C GLU A 802 27.74 -25.65 15.58
N ARG A 803 27.36 -25.40 14.32
CA ARG A 803 27.76 -24.24 13.51
C ARG A 803 26.52 -23.58 12.89
N PRO A 804 26.56 -22.28 12.54
CA PRO A 804 25.37 -21.64 11.98
C PRO A 804 24.99 -22.28 10.63
N LEU A 805 23.71 -22.48 10.40
CA LEU A 805 23.20 -22.96 9.12
C LEU A 805 23.21 -21.80 8.10
N SER A 806 23.74 -22.08 6.91
CA SER A 806 23.69 -21.15 5.77
C SER A 806 22.28 -21.04 5.20
N GLU A 807 21.59 -22.18 5.09
CA GLU A 807 20.31 -22.34 4.40
C GLU A 807 19.08 -22.33 5.32
N ASN A 808 17.94 -22.03 4.69
CA ASN A 808 16.61 -22.21 5.29
C ASN A 808 16.02 -23.54 4.85
N TYR A 809 15.80 -24.43 5.80
CA TYR A 809 15.21 -25.74 5.59
C TYR A 809 13.72 -25.75 5.97
N ASN A 810 12.99 -26.73 5.45
CA ASN A 810 11.67 -27.13 5.91
C ASN A 810 11.74 -28.43 6.73
N VAL A 811 10.75 -28.63 7.60
CA VAL A 811 10.53 -29.86 8.36
C VAL A 811 9.30 -30.57 7.80
N ALA A 812 9.50 -31.82 7.39
CA ALA A 812 8.44 -32.75 7.03
C ALA A 812 8.24 -33.77 8.16
N LEU A 813 7.02 -33.87 8.69
CA LEU A 813 6.59 -34.93 9.58
C LEU A 813 5.71 -35.91 8.82
N ARG A 814 6.21 -37.12 8.58
CA ARG A 814 5.53 -38.17 7.84
C ARG A 814 5.07 -39.28 8.78
N LEU A 815 3.76 -39.50 8.82
CA LEU A 815 3.16 -40.62 9.54
C LEU A 815 2.94 -41.80 8.58
N THR A 816 3.43 -42.98 8.94
CA THR A 816 3.21 -44.23 8.22
C THR A 816 2.65 -45.33 9.12
N ASP A 817 2.00 -46.34 8.52
CA ASP A 817 1.60 -47.56 9.21
C ASP A 817 2.78 -48.55 9.37
N ALA A 818 2.52 -49.71 9.99
CA ALA A 818 3.51 -50.76 10.20
C ALA A 818 4.07 -51.38 8.89
N ASN A 819 3.36 -51.24 7.77
CA ASN A 819 3.79 -51.71 6.46
C ASN A 819 4.56 -50.63 5.67
N GLY A 820 4.74 -49.44 6.25
CA GLY A 820 5.38 -48.29 5.61
C GLY A 820 4.46 -47.51 4.68
N ASN A 821 3.15 -47.78 4.67
CA ASN A 821 2.19 -47.03 3.88
C ASN A 821 2.06 -45.61 4.42
N PHE A 822 2.08 -44.63 3.52
CA PHE A 822 1.91 -43.23 3.87
C PHE A 822 0.48 -42.93 4.34
N LEU A 823 0.36 -42.29 5.51
CA LEU A 823 -0.92 -41.91 6.08
C LEU A 823 -1.12 -40.40 6.01
N ARG A 824 -0.19 -39.63 6.57
CA ARG A 824 -0.30 -38.16 6.74
C ARG A 824 1.07 -37.50 6.62
N LEU A 825 1.06 -36.25 6.16
CA LEU A 825 2.22 -35.36 6.08
C LEU A 825 1.85 -34.01 6.69
N ALA A 826 2.74 -33.48 7.52
CA ALA A 826 2.77 -32.05 7.85
C ALA A 826 4.11 -31.49 7.35
N ASP A 827 4.08 -30.35 6.67
CA ASP A 827 5.25 -29.77 6.00
C ASP A 827 5.30 -28.26 6.21
N HIS A 828 6.25 -27.81 7.02
CA HIS A 828 6.32 -26.45 7.51
C HIS A 828 7.79 -26.01 7.66
N GLN A 829 8.05 -24.70 7.63
CA GLN A 829 9.34 -24.19 8.14
C GLN A 829 9.48 -24.54 9.64
N PRO A 830 10.70 -24.61 10.19
CA PRO A 830 10.86 -24.82 11.63
C PRO A 830 10.33 -23.67 12.49
N GLY A 831 10.23 -23.90 13.80
CA GLY A 831 9.65 -22.98 14.77
C GLY A 831 8.20 -22.68 14.45
N TYR A 832 7.38 -23.73 14.32
CA TYR A 832 5.96 -23.68 13.97
C TYR A 832 5.63 -23.17 12.55
N GLY A 833 6.59 -23.13 11.62
CA GLY A 833 6.41 -22.54 10.29
C GLY A 833 7.03 -21.16 10.10
N TYR A 834 7.81 -20.67 11.08
CA TYR A 834 8.18 -19.25 11.15
C TYR A 834 9.66 -18.98 11.34
N LEU A 835 10.36 -19.82 12.08
CA LEU A 835 11.75 -19.61 12.45
C LEU A 835 12.65 -20.17 11.34
N PRO A 836 13.25 -19.32 10.50
CA PRO A 836 14.21 -19.79 9.52
C PRO A 836 15.36 -20.53 10.23
N SER A 837 15.75 -21.71 9.74
CA SER A 837 16.86 -22.49 10.32
C SER A 837 18.17 -21.73 10.32
N SER A 838 18.35 -20.81 9.38
CA SER A 838 19.49 -19.89 9.36
C SER A 838 19.57 -18.97 10.59
N ALA A 839 18.47 -18.74 11.30
CA ALA A 839 18.43 -17.93 12.52
C ALA A 839 18.65 -18.74 13.80
N TRP A 840 18.86 -20.06 13.71
CA TRP A 840 19.07 -20.90 14.88
C TRP A 840 20.36 -20.54 15.61
N PRO A 841 20.33 -20.47 16.96
CA PRO A 841 21.54 -20.36 17.75
C PRO A 841 22.41 -21.62 17.60
N THR A 842 23.72 -21.43 17.67
CA THR A 842 24.70 -22.53 17.68
C THR A 842 24.92 -23.04 19.08
N LYS A 843 25.18 -24.34 19.20
CA LYS A 843 25.47 -25.03 20.47
C LYS A 843 24.38 -24.77 21.51
N LYS A 844 23.14 -24.63 21.04
CA LYS A 844 21.92 -24.52 21.84
C LYS A 844 20.82 -25.30 21.15
N TRP A 845 19.96 -25.94 21.93
CA TRP A 845 18.79 -26.58 21.36
C TRP A 845 17.73 -25.55 20.95
N VAL A 846 17.14 -25.76 19.78
CA VAL A 846 15.98 -25.05 19.27
C VAL A 846 14.79 -25.96 19.39
N MET A 847 13.86 -25.60 20.27
CA MET A 847 12.58 -26.29 20.36
C MET A 847 11.72 -25.92 19.17
N ASP A 848 11.09 -26.93 18.59
CA ASP A 848 10.19 -26.82 17.45
C ASP A 848 8.99 -27.73 17.70
N GLN A 849 7.79 -27.27 17.35
CA GLN A 849 6.58 -28.03 17.60
C GLN A 849 5.66 -27.97 16.40
N HIS A 850 5.02 -29.11 16.16
CA HIS A 850 4.23 -29.42 14.99
C HIS A 850 2.96 -30.15 15.41
N ALA A 851 1.88 -29.91 14.67
CA ALA A 851 0.64 -30.66 14.81
C ALA A 851 0.47 -31.55 13.58
N VAL A 852 0.36 -32.87 13.80
CA VAL A 852 0.14 -33.85 12.73
C VAL A 852 -1.26 -34.41 12.87
N PRO A 853 -2.17 -34.15 11.93
CA PRO A 853 -3.49 -34.76 11.95
C PRO A 853 -3.36 -36.28 11.80
N LEU A 854 -4.16 -37.03 12.53
CA LEU A 854 -4.21 -38.49 12.50
C LEU A 854 -5.35 -38.96 11.57
N PRO A 855 -5.22 -40.14 10.96
CA PRO A 855 -6.34 -40.74 10.23
C PRO A 855 -7.48 -41.15 11.18
N PRO A 856 -8.74 -41.15 10.70
CA PRO A 856 -9.86 -41.73 11.43
C PRO A 856 -9.59 -43.18 11.86
N VAL A 857 -10.04 -43.55 13.06
CA VAL A 857 -9.82 -44.88 13.67
C VAL A 857 -10.41 -46.01 12.80
N ASP A 858 -11.39 -45.71 11.97
CA ASP A 858 -12.16 -46.68 11.18
C ASP A 858 -11.45 -47.13 9.88
N GLU A 859 -10.30 -46.53 9.53
CA GLU A 859 -9.59 -46.81 8.28
C GLU A 859 -8.75 -48.12 8.30
N GLY A 860 -8.77 -48.89 9.39
CA GLY A 860 -8.21 -50.26 9.43
C GLY A 860 -6.68 -50.35 9.34
N HIS A 861 -5.97 -49.24 9.61
CA HIS A 861 -4.51 -49.17 9.52
C HIS A 861 -3.81 -50.04 10.59
N GLN A 862 -2.71 -50.70 10.20
CA GLN A 862 -1.96 -51.57 11.11
C GLN A 862 -0.97 -50.78 11.99
N GLN A 863 -1.06 -51.02 13.29
CA GLN A 863 -0.15 -50.49 14.30
C GLN A 863 1.13 -51.35 14.43
N PRO A 864 2.28 -50.81 14.87
CA PRO A 864 2.49 -49.43 15.33
C PRO A 864 2.59 -48.43 14.18
N PHE A 865 2.14 -47.19 14.42
CA PHE A 865 2.44 -46.07 13.54
C PHE A 865 3.88 -45.62 13.71
N VAL A 866 4.51 -45.19 12.62
CA VAL A 866 5.86 -44.63 12.62
C VAL A 866 5.78 -43.17 12.19
N LEU A 867 6.33 -42.28 13.00
CA LEU A 867 6.47 -40.87 12.67
C LEU A 867 7.93 -40.58 12.32
N VAL A 868 8.17 -40.10 11.10
CA VAL A 868 9.50 -39.70 10.62
C VAL A 868 9.55 -38.18 10.51
N ALA A 869 10.49 -37.56 11.22
CA ALA A 869 10.81 -36.15 11.06
C ALA A 869 12.01 -36.00 10.12
N GLN A 870 11.87 -35.17 9.10
CA GLN A 870 12.91 -34.91 8.11
C GLN A 870 13.11 -33.41 7.94
N LEU A 871 14.36 -32.96 8.05
CA LEU A 871 14.76 -31.60 7.66
C LEU A 871 15.26 -31.65 6.20
N TYR A 872 14.73 -30.80 5.33
CA TYR A 872 15.06 -30.83 3.90
C TYR A 872 15.11 -29.43 3.28
N GLU A 873 15.91 -29.27 2.22
CA GLU A 873 16.01 -28.04 1.45
C GLU A 873 14.83 -27.93 0.48
N VAL A 874 14.13 -26.79 0.47
CA VAL A 874 13.04 -26.57 -0.48
C VAL A 874 13.66 -26.42 -1.88
N ALA A 875 13.31 -27.33 -2.78
CA ALA A 875 13.82 -27.32 -4.14
C ALA A 875 13.55 -25.96 -4.80
N ASN A 876 14.61 -25.31 -5.28
CA ASN A 876 14.49 -24.05 -6.01
C ASN A 876 13.82 -24.33 -7.38
N PRO A 877 12.64 -23.76 -7.68
CA PRO A 877 11.94 -24.03 -8.93
C PRO A 877 12.73 -23.60 -10.18
N SER A 878 13.79 -22.80 -10.03
CA SER A 878 14.69 -22.43 -11.13
C SER A 878 15.80 -23.45 -11.43
N HIS A 879 15.84 -24.57 -10.69
CA HIS A 879 16.78 -25.69 -10.89
C HIS A 879 16.11 -26.99 -11.42
N VAL A 880 14.84 -26.94 -11.83
CA VAL A 880 14.10 -28.08 -12.44
C VAL A 880 13.90 -27.88 -13.93
#